data_AF-A0A2P4XJY4-F1
#
_entry.id   AF-A0A2P4XJY4-F1
#
_cell.length_a   1.000
_cell.length_b   1.000
_cell.length_c   1.000
_cell.angle_alpha   90.00
_cell.angle_beta   90.00
_cell.angle_gamma   90.00
#
_symmetry.space_group_name_H-M   'P 1'
#
loop_
_entity.id
_entity.type
_entity.pdbx_description
1 polymer ?
#
loop_
_entity_poly.entity_id
_entity_poly.type
_entity_poly.pdbx_seq_one_letter_code
_entity_poly.pdbx_strand_id
1 'polypeptide(L)'
;MDSPVTTPELSYESGKTLMAKGPQVLHDLMATKIPAATGHALPEMEVRFSNLSLSADIVVADDHATKYELPTIPNELKKTLMGPKKLTVRKEILKNVSGRFTPGKITLLLGQPGSGKSALMKVLSGRFPMSRNISMEGDISFNSVAHKQIVDRLPQFVSYVNQRDKHFPTLTVKETLEFAHTFCGGKLLEQGKGMLDMGTTNHNDVEALEATKNIFAHYPEIVIQQLGLQICQDTVVGDNMLRGVSGGERKRVTTGEMEFGMKYVSLMDEISTGLDSAATYDIINTQRSVAHRLRKTVVIALLQPSPEVFSLFDDVMILNEGELMYHGPCSQVEEYFEGLGFKCPPGRDIADYLLDLGTKQQYRYQVSHPTKQPRSPSEFAESFSQSSIYHSTLAALDAPYDQKLVDSVKEIIDPMPMFHQSVFASVLALQWRALLITYRNKAFVMGRLMMVLIMGLLYCSIFYQFDPTQISVVMGVIFATVMFLSMGQGSMIPVYISGRDIFYKHRRANFFRTGSYVLATTVSQIPLALTETIIFGSIVYWVCGFASDVKLFIIFEVVLFVSNLAMGMWFFFLAGALPDANVVMPVGMSSILVFIIFAGFIVTKSQIPDYLIWAHWISPIAWALKALAINQYRSSDFDVCVYDDVDYCAKYNGFTMGEYYLDLFGIATEKEWIAYAIIYLLAVYVFFMFLSYLAMEYIRYETPDNVDVSVKSIEDENSYVLAETPKGAKNGGSTVIDLPVQAREKNFVPVTVAFQDLHYFVPDPKNPKDQLELLKGINGFAVPGSITALMGSTGAGKTTLMDVIAGRKTGGKITG
;
A
#
# COMPACT_ATOMS: atom_id res chain seq x y z
N MET A 1 -10.52 58.29 -2.83
CA MET A 1 -11.35 57.48 -3.74
C MET A 1 -10.91 56.05 -3.54
N ASP A 2 -11.48 55.41 -2.53
CA ASP A 2 -11.28 53.98 -2.31
C ASP A 2 -12.12 53.25 -3.35
N SER A 3 -11.43 52.67 -4.33
CA SER A 3 -12.02 51.68 -5.23
C SER A 3 -12.57 50.52 -4.40
N PRO A 4 -13.84 50.13 -4.57
CA PRO A 4 -14.36 48.96 -3.88
C PRO A 4 -13.56 47.74 -4.37
N VAL A 5 -12.94 47.02 -3.43
CA VAL A 5 -12.39 45.69 -3.67
C VAL A 5 -13.57 44.83 -4.12
N THR A 6 -13.69 44.59 -5.42
CA THR A 6 -14.65 43.68 -6.00
C THR A 6 -14.36 42.30 -5.42
N THR A 7 -15.23 41.86 -4.52
CA THR A 7 -15.22 40.49 -4.02
C THR A 7 -15.48 39.58 -5.23
N PRO A 8 -14.61 38.60 -5.53
CA PRO A 8 -14.82 37.75 -6.71
C PRO A 8 -16.13 37.00 -6.56
N GLU A 9 -17.00 37.09 -7.57
CA GLU A 9 -18.18 36.23 -7.68
C GLU A 9 -17.73 34.75 -7.78
N LEU A 10 -18.50 33.84 -7.18
CA LEU A 10 -18.22 32.41 -7.23
C LEU A 10 -18.47 31.90 -8.66
N SER A 11 -17.39 31.79 -9.44
CA SER A 11 -17.44 31.19 -10.78
C SER A 11 -17.26 29.66 -10.70
N TYR A 12 -18.08 28.93 -11.45
CA TYR A 12 -18.08 27.46 -11.53
C TYR A 12 -17.06 26.89 -12.55
N GLU A 13 -16.20 27.74 -13.12
CA GLU A 13 -15.30 27.38 -14.23
C GLU A 13 -14.09 26.52 -13.82
N SER A 14 -13.67 26.53 -12.54
CA SER A 14 -12.53 25.75 -12.06
C SER A 14 -12.61 25.42 -10.57
N GLY A 15 -11.85 24.43 -10.09
CA GLY A 15 -11.76 24.17 -8.65
C GLY A 15 -11.15 25.33 -7.88
N LYS A 16 -10.26 26.11 -8.51
CA LYS A 16 -9.63 27.30 -7.92
C LYS A 16 -10.63 28.44 -7.69
N THR A 17 -11.54 28.67 -8.63
CA THR A 17 -12.59 29.70 -8.49
C THR A 17 -13.64 29.29 -7.47
N LEU A 18 -13.98 27.99 -7.40
CA LEU A 18 -14.87 27.44 -6.37
C LEU A 18 -14.31 27.58 -4.95
N MET A 19 -12.99 27.50 -4.79
CA MET A 19 -12.30 27.65 -3.51
C MET A 19 -11.85 29.09 -3.21
N ALA A 20 -12.16 30.07 -4.06
CA ALA A 20 -11.65 31.44 -3.92
C ALA A 20 -12.11 32.14 -2.63
N LYS A 21 -13.28 31.78 -2.09
CA LYS A 21 -13.81 32.28 -0.81
C LYS A 21 -13.52 31.35 0.38
N GLY A 22 -12.68 30.34 0.19
CA GLY A 22 -12.31 29.35 1.20
C GLY A 22 -13.26 28.14 1.30
N PRO A 23 -12.84 27.08 2.03
CA PRO A 23 -13.56 25.81 2.10
C PRO A 23 -14.93 25.90 2.77
N GLN A 24 -15.09 26.78 3.77
CA GLN A 24 -16.35 26.89 4.52
C GLN A 24 -17.50 27.38 3.62
N VAL A 25 -17.23 28.40 2.78
CA VAL A 25 -18.22 28.93 1.83
C VAL A 25 -18.59 27.89 0.78
N LEU A 26 -17.61 27.09 0.33
CA LEU A 26 -17.87 25.99 -0.58
C LEU A 26 -18.75 24.92 0.07
N HIS A 27 -18.51 24.57 1.34
CA HIS A 27 -19.35 23.60 2.04
C HIS A 27 -20.78 24.11 2.24
N ASP A 28 -20.96 25.41 2.51
CA ASP A 28 -22.30 26.04 2.56
C ASP A 28 -23.01 26.00 1.20
N LEU A 29 -22.26 26.24 0.12
CA LEU A 29 -22.77 26.12 -1.25
C LEU A 29 -23.16 24.66 -1.57
N MET A 30 -22.32 23.69 -1.21
CA MET A 30 -22.63 22.26 -1.37
C MET A 30 -23.87 21.86 -0.55
N ALA A 31 -23.97 22.33 0.70
CA ALA A 31 -25.08 22.02 1.59
C ALA A 31 -26.43 22.56 1.09
N THR A 32 -26.42 23.62 0.27
CA THR A 32 -27.63 24.22 -0.31
C THR A 32 -27.93 23.68 -1.71
N LYS A 33 -26.91 23.59 -2.58
CA LYS A 33 -27.09 23.22 -3.99
C LYS A 33 -27.22 21.71 -4.21
N ILE A 34 -26.54 20.86 -3.44
CA ILE A 34 -26.64 19.40 -3.61
C ILE A 34 -28.07 18.91 -3.32
N PRO A 35 -28.70 19.26 -2.17
CA PRO A 35 -30.09 18.84 -1.92
C PRO A 35 -31.08 19.39 -2.94
N ALA A 36 -30.89 20.65 -3.37
CA ALA A 36 -31.73 21.26 -4.40
C ALA A 36 -31.60 20.53 -5.76
N ALA A 37 -30.40 20.05 -6.10
CA ALA A 37 -30.15 19.31 -7.33
C ALA A 37 -30.66 17.86 -7.29
N THR A 38 -30.54 17.19 -6.14
CA THR A 38 -30.91 15.77 -5.99
C THR A 38 -32.37 15.57 -5.59
N GLY A 39 -33.05 16.61 -5.10
CA GLY A 39 -34.41 16.53 -4.55
C GLY A 39 -34.51 15.86 -3.18
N HIS A 40 -33.37 15.51 -2.56
CA HIS A 40 -33.29 14.79 -1.29
C HIS A 40 -32.38 15.52 -0.31
N ALA A 41 -32.61 15.35 1.00
CA ALA A 41 -31.71 15.88 2.02
C ALA A 41 -30.30 15.28 1.88
N LEU A 42 -29.30 15.96 2.46
CA LEU A 42 -27.95 15.38 2.50
C LEU A 42 -27.97 14.03 3.22
N PRO A 43 -27.30 13.01 2.69
CA PRO A 43 -27.23 11.70 3.34
C PRO A 43 -26.53 11.82 4.69
N GLU A 44 -27.18 11.30 5.73
CA GLU A 44 -26.62 11.22 7.07
C GLU A 44 -26.34 9.75 7.40
N MET A 45 -25.22 9.44 8.06
CA MET A 45 -24.90 8.07 8.47
C MET A 45 -24.45 8.02 9.92
N GLU A 46 -25.28 7.38 10.73
CA GLU A 46 -25.03 7.11 12.13
C GLU A 46 -24.47 5.70 12.31
N VAL A 47 -23.42 5.59 13.15
CA VAL A 47 -22.80 4.31 13.48
C VAL A 47 -23.12 3.99 14.94
N ARG A 48 -23.77 2.86 15.20
CA ARG A 48 -23.97 2.32 16.55
C ARG A 48 -23.20 1.03 16.70
N PHE A 49 -22.56 0.84 17.84
CA PHE A 49 -21.93 -0.41 18.22
C PHE A 49 -22.18 -0.70 19.70
N SER A 50 -22.52 -1.95 19.99
CA SER A 50 -22.89 -2.40 21.33
C SER A 50 -22.15 -3.68 21.67
N ASN A 51 -21.55 -3.69 22.85
CA ASN A 51 -20.84 -4.82 23.43
C ASN A 51 -19.78 -5.41 22.49
N LEU A 52 -19.05 -4.54 21.79
CA LEU A 52 -18.06 -4.94 20.81
C LEU A 52 -16.82 -5.49 21.51
N SER A 53 -16.58 -6.78 21.34
CA SER A 53 -15.39 -7.48 21.83
C SER A 53 -14.65 -8.10 20.66
N LEU A 54 -13.33 -7.95 20.65
CA LEU A 54 -12.47 -8.45 19.59
C LEU A 54 -11.32 -9.21 20.22
N SER A 55 -11.21 -10.50 19.93
CA SER A 55 -10.08 -11.34 20.37
C SER A 55 -9.35 -11.93 19.18
N ALA A 56 -8.02 -12.05 19.30
CA ALA A 56 -7.17 -12.72 18.32
C ALA A 56 -6.36 -13.84 19.01
N ASP A 57 -6.34 -15.01 18.39
CA ASP A 57 -5.52 -16.14 18.79
C ASP A 57 -4.11 -15.96 18.22
N ILE A 58 -3.20 -15.70 19.13
CA ILE A 58 -1.81 -15.37 18.87
C ILE A 58 -1.01 -16.64 18.91
N VAL A 59 -0.32 -16.95 17.81
CA VAL A 59 0.72 -17.98 17.85
C VAL A 59 1.94 -17.39 18.53
N VAL A 60 2.16 -17.75 19.80
CA VAL A 60 3.40 -17.42 20.51
C VAL A 60 4.45 -18.41 20.02
N ALA A 61 5.50 -17.90 19.38
CA ALA A 61 6.68 -18.71 19.10
C ALA A 61 7.34 -19.05 20.42
N ASP A 62 7.46 -20.34 20.71
CA ASP A 62 8.15 -20.82 21.91
C ASP A 62 9.66 -20.60 21.72
N ASP A 63 10.17 -19.50 22.26
CA ASP A 63 11.53 -18.99 22.03
C ASP A 63 12.62 -19.97 22.53
N HIS A 64 12.23 -20.98 23.32
CA HIS A 64 13.13 -22.01 23.82
C HIS A 64 13.47 -23.09 22.78
N ALA A 65 12.73 -23.23 21.67
CA ALA A 65 12.96 -24.29 20.68
C ALA A 65 13.68 -23.80 19.39
N THR A 66 13.75 -22.50 19.13
CA THR A 66 14.24 -21.92 17.86
C THR A 66 15.62 -21.27 17.94
N LYS A 67 16.43 -21.62 18.94
CA LYS A 67 17.84 -21.22 18.97
C LYS A 67 18.67 -22.10 18.01
N TYR A 68 18.99 -21.52 16.85
CA TYR A 68 20.07 -21.89 15.92
C TYR A 68 19.91 -23.11 15.00
N GLU A 69 18.85 -23.16 14.19
CA GLU A 69 18.90 -23.95 12.95
C GLU A 69 19.08 -22.99 11.75
N LEU A 70 20.19 -23.13 11.03
CA LEU A 70 20.44 -22.40 9.78
C LEU A 70 19.26 -22.61 8.80
N PRO A 71 18.83 -21.57 8.07
CA PRO A 71 17.74 -21.66 7.09
C PRO A 71 18.24 -22.45 5.88
N THR A 72 18.23 -23.77 6.00
CA THR A 72 18.53 -24.71 4.92
C THR A 72 17.23 -25.30 4.42
N ILE A 73 17.19 -25.67 3.14
CA ILE A 73 16.01 -26.27 2.48
C ILE A 73 15.42 -27.44 3.30
N PRO A 74 16.22 -28.36 3.90
CA PRO A 74 15.70 -29.43 4.73
C PRO A 74 15.03 -28.93 6.02
N ASN A 75 15.59 -27.89 6.65
CA ASN A 75 15.05 -27.35 7.90
C ASN A 75 13.76 -26.56 7.66
N GLU A 76 13.66 -25.82 6.55
CA GLU A 76 12.41 -25.15 6.15
C GLU A 76 11.33 -26.16 5.73
N LEU A 77 11.72 -27.23 5.00
CA LEU A 77 10.80 -28.31 4.65
C LEU A 77 10.31 -29.05 5.91
N LYS A 78 11.20 -29.31 6.88
CA LYS A 78 10.88 -29.93 8.18
C LYS A 78 9.96 -29.05 9.01
N LYS A 79 10.17 -27.72 9.06
CA LYS A 79 9.25 -26.76 9.69
C LYS A 79 7.87 -26.74 9.02
N THR A 80 7.82 -26.98 7.71
CA THR A 80 6.57 -27.00 6.93
C THR A 80 5.79 -28.30 7.14
N LEU A 81 6.49 -29.44 7.25
CA LEU A 81 5.89 -30.78 7.43
C LEU A 81 5.57 -31.11 8.90
N MET A 82 6.45 -30.74 9.82
CA MET A 82 6.24 -30.85 11.27
C MET A 82 5.86 -29.47 11.78
N GLY A 83 4.61 -29.05 11.54
CA GLY A 83 4.12 -27.75 11.99
C GLY A 83 4.51 -27.49 13.45
N PRO A 84 4.99 -26.28 13.80
CA PRO A 84 5.49 -26.03 15.14
C PRO A 84 4.40 -26.33 16.18
N LYS A 85 4.78 -26.78 17.39
CA LYS A 85 3.88 -26.77 18.55
C LYS A 85 3.56 -25.31 18.86
N LYS A 86 2.53 -24.79 18.19
CA LYS A 86 2.08 -23.40 18.31
C LYS A 86 1.31 -23.28 19.62
N LEU A 87 1.91 -22.68 20.64
CA LEU A 87 1.15 -22.25 21.80
C LEU A 87 0.30 -21.05 21.35
N THR A 88 -1.00 -21.27 21.21
CA THR A 88 -1.95 -20.20 20.86
C THR A 88 -2.44 -19.52 22.12
N VAL A 89 -2.13 -18.24 22.32
CA VAL A 89 -2.66 -17.42 23.41
C VAL A 89 -3.76 -16.53 22.86
N ARG A 90 -4.97 -16.57 23.43
CA ARG A 90 -6.06 -15.67 23.05
C ARG A 90 -5.83 -14.30 23.70
N LYS A 91 -5.61 -13.27 22.89
CA LYS A 91 -5.49 -11.87 23.33
C LYS A 91 -6.76 -11.11 22.97
N GLU A 92 -7.38 -10.50 23.96
CA GLU A 92 -8.47 -9.56 23.74
C GLU A 92 -7.89 -8.19 23.39
N ILE A 93 -8.27 -7.67 22.23
CA ILE A 93 -7.85 -6.39 21.68
C ILE A 93 -8.85 -5.29 22.05
N LEU A 94 -10.15 -5.61 22.03
CA LEU A 94 -11.25 -4.75 22.47
C LEU A 94 -12.13 -5.56 23.43
N LYS A 95 -12.57 -4.93 24.53
CA LYS A 95 -13.37 -5.58 25.56
C LYS A 95 -14.65 -4.80 25.80
N ASN A 96 -15.77 -5.35 25.33
CA ASN A 96 -17.13 -4.87 25.60
C ASN A 96 -17.34 -3.36 25.35
N VAL A 97 -16.86 -2.84 24.22
CA VAL A 97 -16.93 -1.42 23.90
C VAL A 97 -18.29 -1.08 23.29
N SER A 98 -19.00 -0.10 23.87
CA SER A 98 -20.29 0.38 23.39
C SER A 98 -20.26 1.88 23.12
N GLY A 99 -20.86 2.33 22.03
CA GLY A 99 -20.85 3.73 21.63
C GLY A 99 -21.61 4.02 20.35
N ARG A 100 -21.80 5.31 20.09
CA ARG A 100 -22.53 5.83 18.93
C ARG A 100 -21.79 7.04 18.36
N PHE A 101 -21.57 7.04 17.05
CA PHE A 101 -21.09 8.21 16.32
C PHE A 101 -22.25 8.84 15.54
N THR A 102 -22.47 10.13 15.79
CA THR A 102 -23.65 10.86 15.30
C THR A 102 -23.33 11.70 14.06
N PRO A 103 -24.26 11.79 13.09
CA PRO A 103 -24.13 12.68 11.94
C PRO A 103 -23.96 14.13 12.36
N GLY A 104 -23.07 14.84 11.65
CA GLY A 104 -22.83 16.26 11.90
C GLY A 104 -21.90 16.56 13.07
N LYS A 105 -21.31 15.55 13.69
CA LYS A 105 -20.32 15.71 14.76
C LYS A 105 -18.94 15.22 14.37
N ILE A 106 -17.94 15.81 14.99
CA ILE A 106 -16.55 15.37 14.94
C ILE A 106 -16.11 14.79 16.30
N THR A 107 -15.68 13.53 16.31
CA THR A 107 -15.29 12.79 17.53
C THR A 107 -13.79 12.52 17.56
N LEU A 108 -13.14 12.84 18.67
CA LEU A 108 -11.74 12.55 18.94
C LEU A 108 -11.60 11.16 19.57
N LEU A 109 -10.73 10.31 19.02
CA LEU A 109 -10.36 9.02 19.61
C LEU A 109 -8.97 9.12 20.26
N LEU A 110 -8.92 9.14 21.58
CA LEU A 110 -7.69 9.17 22.38
C LEU A 110 -7.39 7.81 23.01
N GLY A 111 -6.12 7.59 23.30
CA GLY A 111 -5.64 6.40 23.97
C GLY A 111 -4.18 6.14 23.67
N GLN A 112 -3.51 5.39 24.52
CA GLN A 112 -2.10 5.06 24.35
C GLN A 112 -1.85 4.16 23.13
N PRO A 113 -0.62 4.08 22.61
CA PRO A 113 -0.26 3.07 21.61
C PRO A 113 -0.62 1.66 22.10
N GLY A 114 -1.31 0.88 21.27
CA GLY A 114 -1.78 -0.46 21.65
C GLY A 114 -3.13 -0.51 22.39
N SER A 115 -3.79 0.63 22.67
CA SER A 115 -5.09 0.64 23.37
C SER A 115 -6.29 0.16 22.56
N GLY A 116 -6.11 -0.22 21.29
CA GLY A 116 -7.18 -0.73 20.43
C GLY A 116 -7.81 0.30 19.47
N LYS A 117 -7.36 1.56 19.44
CA LYS A 117 -7.91 2.63 18.56
C LYS A 117 -8.01 2.21 17.09
N SER A 118 -6.87 1.81 16.50
CA SER A 118 -6.82 1.37 15.10
C SER A 118 -7.62 0.10 14.86
N ALA A 119 -7.73 -0.79 15.87
CA ALA A 119 -8.54 -2.00 15.76
C ALA A 119 -10.04 -1.64 15.69
N LEU A 120 -10.52 -0.75 16.56
CA LEU A 120 -11.89 -0.25 16.55
C LEU A 120 -12.23 0.39 15.20
N MET A 121 -11.40 1.31 14.70
CA MET A 121 -11.66 1.95 13.40
C MET A 121 -11.62 0.97 12.22
N LYS A 122 -10.72 -0.02 12.23
CA LYS A 122 -10.68 -1.07 11.20
C LYS A 122 -11.91 -1.96 11.25
N VAL A 123 -12.43 -2.29 12.44
CA VAL A 123 -13.68 -3.04 12.58
C VAL A 123 -14.86 -2.23 12.04
N LEU A 124 -14.99 -0.96 12.44
CA LEU A 124 -16.08 -0.09 12.00
C LEU A 124 -16.03 0.27 10.51
N SER A 125 -14.88 0.20 9.86
CA SER A 125 -14.76 0.37 8.41
C SER A 125 -14.92 -0.94 7.61
N GLY A 126 -15.13 -2.09 8.27
CA GLY A 126 -15.17 -3.40 7.63
C GLY A 126 -13.81 -3.83 7.07
N ARG A 127 -12.71 -3.22 7.55
CA ARG A 127 -11.33 -3.47 7.10
C ARG A 127 -10.54 -4.35 8.05
N PHE A 128 -11.13 -4.82 9.16
CA PHE A 128 -10.44 -5.76 10.03
C PHE A 128 -10.34 -7.13 9.34
N PRO A 129 -9.14 -7.72 9.20
CA PRO A 129 -9.00 -9.00 8.52
C PRO A 129 -9.61 -10.12 9.37
N MET A 130 -10.84 -10.53 9.06
CA MET A 130 -11.49 -11.66 9.73
C MET A 130 -10.86 -12.98 9.25
N SER A 131 -9.75 -13.37 9.89
CA SER A 131 -9.13 -14.68 9.69
C SER A 131 -9.72 -15.71 10.66
N ARG A 132 -9.43 -17.01 10.46
CA ARG A 132 -9.89 -18.10 11.34
C ARG A 132 -9.46 -17.92 12.81
N ASN A 133 -8.44 -17.11 13.07
CA ASN A 133 -7.87 -16.91 14.40
C ASN A 133 -8.45 -15.67 15.11
N ILE A 134 -9.49 -15.04 14.56
CA ILE A 134 -10.07 -13.81 15.12
C ILE A 134 -11.55 -14.06 15.41
N SER A 135 -11.96 -13.72 16.62
CA SER A 135 -13.35 -13.73 17.05
C SER A 135 -13.81 -12.30 17.31
N MET A 136 -15.00 -11.96 16.80
CA MET A 136 -15.66 -10.69 17.05
C MET A 136 -17.05 -10.97 17.59
N GLU A 137 -17.35 -10.37 18.74
CA GLU A 137 -18.63 -10.43 19.42
C GLU A 137 -19.19 -9.01 19.54
N GLY A 138 -20.51 -8.90 19.67
CA GLY A 138 -21.23 -7.63 19.68
C GLY A 138 -21.87 -7.29 18.34
N ASP A 139 -22.65 -6.21 18.36
CA ASP A 139 -23.46 -5.76 17.23
C ASP A 139 -22.99 -4.39 16.74
N ILE A 140 -22.99 -4.21 15.42
CA ILE A 140 -22.65 -2.95 14.75
C ILE A 140 -23.74 -2.69 13.71
N SER A 141 -24.27 -1.47 13.69
CA SER A 141 -25.27 -1.04 12.71
C SER A 141 -24.98 0.34 12.14
N PHE A 142 -25.42 0.54 10.89
CA PHE A 142 -25.34 1.78 10.13
C PHE A 142 -26.76 2.16 9.71
N ASN A 143 -27.33 3.24 10.26
CA ASN A 143 -28.71 3.66 9.98
C ASN A 143 -29.75 2.52 10.05
N SER A 144 -29.71 1.66 11.06
CA SER A 144 -30.52 0.43 11.23
C SER A 144 -30.08 -0.82 10.44
N VAL A 145 -29.20 -0.70 9.45
CA VAL A 145 -28.67 -1.84 8.69
C VAL A 145 -27.54 -2.51 9.47
N ALA A 146 -27.64 -3.80 9.72
CA ALA A 146 -26.60 -4.55 10.42
C ALA A 146 -25.31 -4.63 9.58
N HIS A 147 -24.15 -4.54 10.24
CA HIS A 147 -22.83 -4.60 9.60
C HIS A 147 -22.68 -5.80 8.65
N LYS A 148 -23.18 -6.99 9.04
CA LYS A 148 -23.13 -8.22 8.22
C LYS A 148 -23.83 -8.10 6.86
N GLN A 149 -24.83 -7.23 6.72
CA GLN A 149 -25.58 -7.05 5.47
C GLN A 149 -24.92 -6.03 4.53
N ILE A 150 -24.12 -5.12 5.06
CA ILE A 150 -23.53 -4.00 4.31
C ILE A 150 -22.01 -4.11 4.13
N VAL A 151 -21.32 -5.02 4.83
CA VAL A 151 -19.84 -5.10 4.88
C VAL A 151 -19.16 -5.02 3.52
N ASP A 152 -19.68 -5.69 2.49
CA ASP A 152 -19.07 -5.69 1.16
C ASP A 152 -19.21 -4.35 0.44
N ARG A 153 -20.26 -3.57 0.75
CA ARG A 153 -20.52 -2.23 0.22
C ARG A 153 -20.05 -1.13 1.15
N LEU A 154 -19.74 -1.45 2.40
CA LEU A 154 -19.38 -0.52 3.46
C LEU A 154 -18.27 0.47 3.08
N PRO A 155 -17.19 0.06 2.35
CA PRO A 155 -16.16 0.99 1.91
C PRO A 155 -16.67 2.10 0.99
N GLN A 156 -17.87 1.98 0.40
CA GLN A 156 -18.49 3.05 -0.38
C GLN A 156 -19.04 4.18 0.49
N PHE A 157 -19.44 3.87 1.72
CA PHE A 157 -20.01 4.83 2.67
C PHE A 157 -19.00 5.28 3.73
N VAL A 158 -18.09 4.40 4.14
CA VAL A 158 -17.10 4.64 5.19
C VAL A 158 -15.70 4.79 4.58
N SER A 159 -15.13 5.98 4.74
CA SER A 159 -13.71 6.23 4.49
C SER A 159 -12.88 5.75 5.68
N TYR A 160 -11.72 5.16 5.40
CA TYR A 160 -10.71 4.90 6.41
C TYR A 160 -9.34 5.35 5.87
N VAL A 161 -8.78 6.37 6.52
CA VAL A 161 -7.46 6.93 6.24
C VAL A 161 -6.44 6.19 7.10
N ASN A 162 -5.55 5.44 6.44
CA ASN A 162 -4.54 4.64 7.13
C ASN A 162 -3.48 5.51 7.82
N GLN A 163 -2.84 4.96 8.86
CA GLN A 163 -1.67 5.57 9.50
C GLN A 163 -0.46 5.65 8.54
N ARG A 164 -0.18 4.59 7.79
CA ARG A 164 0.92 4.51 6.81
C ARG A 164 0.49 5.00 5.43
N ASP A 165 1.30 5.87 4.84
CA ASP A 165 1.07 6.44 3.51
C ASP A 165 1.76 5.62 2.42
N LYS A 166 1.06 4.63 1.86
CA LYS A 166 1.56 3.82 0.73
C LYS A 166 0.98 4.32 -0.59
N HIS A 167 1.81 4.82 -1.49
CA HIS A 167 1.42 5.34 -2.80
C HIS A 167 2.36 4.83 -3.89
N PHE A 168 1.95 4.92 -5.16
CA PHE A 168 2.88 4.68 -6.26
C PHE A 168 3.88 5.84 -6.33
N PRO A 169 5.18 5.61 -6.14
CA PRO A 169 6.14 6.70 -5.97
C PRO A 169 6.34 7.54 -7.24
N THR A 170 6.07 6.97 -8.42
CA THR A 170 6.27 7.62 -9.73
C THR A 170 5.06 8.44 -10.22
N LEU A 171 3.93 8.38 -9.54
CA LEU A 171 2.74 9.18 -9.87
C LEU A 171 2.82 10.54 -9.19
N THR A 172 2.22 11.56 -9.81
CA THR A 172 2.09 12.87 -9.19
C THR A 172 0.94 12.89 -8.19
N VAL A 173 0.92 13.92 -7.34
CA VAL A 173 -0.20 14.16 -6.42
C VAL A 173 -1.51 14.29 -7.20
N LYS A 174 -1.54 15.10 -8.26
CA LYS A 174 -2.72 15.31 -9.09
C LYS A 174 -3.23 14.01 -9.72
N GLU A 175 -2.34 13.23 -10.33
CA GLU A 175 -2.72 11.95 -10.95
C GLU A 175 -3.27 10.95 -9.94
N THR A 176 -2.72 10.93 -8.72
CA THR A 176 -3.19 10.05 -7.65
C THR A 176 -4.62 10.39 -7.23
N LEU A 177 -4.93 11.68 -7.12
CA LEU A 177 -6.26 12.17 -6.75
C LEU A 177 -7.26 12.04 -7.91
N GLU A 178 -6.85 12.30 -9.15
CA GLU A 178 -7.66 12.05 -10.36
C GLU A 178 -7.99 10.55 -10.52
N PHE A 179 -7.03 9.68 -10.22
CA PHE A 179 -7.26 8.25 -10.19
C PHE A 179 -8.33 7.89 -9.15
N ALA A 180 -8.22 8.39 -7.91
CA ALA A 180 -9.23 8.15 -6.89
C ALA A 180 -10.63 8.66 -7.29
N HIS A 181 -10.70 9.86 -7.88
CA HIS A 181 -11.94 10.43 -8.42
C HIS A 181 -12.55 9.57 -9.54
N THR A 182 -11.72 9.03 -10.43
CA THR A 182 -12.17 8.16 -11.53
C THR A 182 -12.92 6.94 -11.01
N PHE A 183 -12.44 6.29 -9.94
CA PHE A 183 -13.05 5.09 -9.38
C PHE A 183 -14.17 5.35 -8.35
N CYS A 184 -14.15 6.48 -7.65
CA CYS A 184 -15.09 6.76 -6.56
C CYS A 184 -16.10 7.88 -6.86
N GLY A 185 -15.83 8.76 -7.83
CA GLY A 185 -16.62 9.95 -8.14
C GLY A 185 -17.42 9.89 -9.45
N GLY A 186 -17.06 9.01 -10.39
CA GLY A 186 -17.58 9.05 -11.77
C GLY A 186 -19.09 8.85 -11.94
N LYS A 187 -19.76 8.10 -11.05
CA LYS A 187 -21.18 7.74 -11.22
C LYS A 187 -22.15 8.85 -10.83
N LEU A 188 -21.75 9.80 -9.98
CA LEU A 188 -22.60 10.96 -9.62
C LEU A 188 -22.80 11.90 -10.81
N LEU A 189 -21.78 12.06 -11.63
CA LEU A 189 -21.84 12.77 -12.91
C LEU A 189 -22.79 12.11 -13.91
N GLU A 190 -22.95 10.78 -13.86
CA GLU A 190 -23.89 10.02 -14.69
C GLU A 190 -25.32 10.01 -14.12
N GLN A 191 -25.49 9.91 -12.79
CA GLN A 191 -26.80 10.02 -12.15
C GLN A 191 -27.41 11.43 -12.32
N GLY A 192 -26.59 12.48 -12.27
CA GLY A 192 -27.01 13.84 -12.60
C GLY A 192 -27.44 14.01 -14.07
N LYS A 193 -26.89 13.19 -15.00
CA LYS A 193 -27.37 13.15 -16.40
C LYS A 193 -28.74 12.47 -16.53
N GLY A 194 -28.99 11.39 -15.79
CA GLY A 194 -30.30 10.72 -15.79
C GLY A 194 -31.44 11.60 -15.24
N MET A 195 -31.12 12.53 -14.34
CA MET A 195 -32.09 13.51 -13.81
C MET A 195 -32.42 14.63 -14.82
N LEU A 196 -31.53 14.95 -15.78
CA LEU A 196 -31.83 15.88 -16.87
C LEU A 196 -32.92 15.34 -17.82
N ASP A 197 -32.99 14.02 -17.99
CA ASP A 197 -33.98 13.37 -18.86
C ASP A 197 -35.38 13.30 -18.23
N MET A 198 -35.52 13.52 -16.92
CA MET A 198 -36.81 13.47 -16.21
C MET A 198 -37.51 14.84 -16.01
N GLY A 199 -37.05 15.90 -16.67
CA GLY A 199 -37.81 17.14 -16.83
C GLY A 199 -38.12 17.89 -15.53
N THR A 200 -37.11 18.54 -14.93
CA THR A 200 -37.31 19.53 -13.86
C THR A 200 -37.77 20.88 -14.43
N THR A 201 -38.87 21.43 -13.90
CA THR A 201 -39.58 22.61 -14.44
C THR A 201 -39.17 23.97 -13.82
N ASN A 202 -38.28 24.00 -12.82
CA ASN A 202 -37.90 25.25 -12.12
C ASN A 202 -36.47 25.71 -12.46
N HIS A 203 -36.29 27.01 -12.72
CA HIS A 203 -34.98 27.62 -13.05
C HIS A 203 -33.93 27.43 -11.94
N ASN A 204 -34.35 27.44 -10.66
CA ASN A 204 -33.45 27.28 -9.51
C ASN A 204 -32.86 25.87 -9.41
N ASP A 205 -33.60 24.85 -9.84
CA ASP A 205 -33.17 23.45 -9.78
C ASP A 205 -32.14 23.16 -10.89
N VAL A 206 -32.30 23.81 -12.06
CA VAL A 206 -31.33 23.73 -13.16
C VAL A 206 -29.99 24.37 -12.76
N GLU A 207 -30.01 25.55 -12.14
CA GLU A 207 -28.79 26.20 -11.64
C GLU A 207 -28.10 25.35 -10.55
N ALA A 208 -28.88 24.76 -9.64
CA ALA A 208 -28.35 23.87 -8.61
C ALA A 208 -27.71 22.61 -9.19
N LEU A 209 -28.31 22.04 -10.24
CA LEU A 209 -27.80 20.87 -10.93
C LEU A 209 -26.50 21.18 -11.69
N GLU A 210 -26.43 22.30 -12.40
CA GLU A 210 -25.21 22.75 -13.08
C GLU A 210 -24.08 23.03 -12.08
N ALA A 211 -24.37 23.73 -10.98
CA ALA A 211 -23.42 23.97 -9.91
C ALA A 211 -22.87 22.66 -9.33
N THR A 212 -23.77 21.71 -9.03
CA THR A 212 -23.42 20.40 -8.47
C THR A 212 -22.55 19.59 -9.45
N LYS A 213 -22.89 19.61 -10.75
CA LYS A 213 -22.10 18.95 -11.80
C LYS A 213 -20.70 19.53 -11.92
N ASN A 214 -20.57 20.86 -11.89
CA ASN A 214 -19.28 21.54 -11.99
C ASN A 214 -18.40 21.30 -10.75
N ILE A 215 -19.01 21.21 -9.56
CA ILE A 215 -18.32 20.82 -8.31
C ILE A 215 -17.74 19.41 -8.44
N PHE A 216 -18.50 18.43 -8.95
CA PHE A 216 -18.00 17.07 -9.10
C PHE A 216 -16.95 16.95 -10.22
N ALA A 217 -17.11 17.67 -11.33
CA ALA A 217 -16.16 17.65 -12.43
C ALA A 217 -14.77 18.17 -12.01
N HIS A 218 -14.72 19.19 -11.16
CA HIS A 218 -13.47 19.78 -10.66
C HIS A 218 -13.13 19.33 -9.23
N TYR A 219 -13.74 18.25 -8.75
CA TYR A 219 -13.56 17.78 -7.38
C TYR A 219 -12.08 17.46 -7.03
N PRO A 220 -11.27 16.86 -7.91
CA PRO A 220 -9.84 16.69 -7.64
C PRO A 220 -9.11 18.00 -7.36
N GLU A 221 -9.41 19.05 -8.11
CA GLU A 221 -8.82 20.37 -7.91
C GLU A 221 -9.29 21.01 -6.61
N ILE A 222 -10.57 20.85 -6.27
CA ILE A 222 -11.13 21.31 -4.99
C ILE A 222 -10.39 20.64 -3.83
N VAL A 223 -10.19 19.33 -3.87
CA VAL A 223 -9.47 18.56 -2.83
C VAL A 223 -8.01 19.00 -2.74
N ILE A 224 -7.33 19.23 -3.88
CA ILE A 224 -5.96 19.78 -3.89
C ILE A 224 -5.91 21.13 -3.18
N GLN A 225 -6.87 22.02 -3.45
CA GLN A 225 -6.93 23.34 -2.85
C GLN A 225 -7.23 23.26 -1.35
N GLN A 226 -8.21 22.45 -0.97
CA GLN A 226 -8.68 22.27 0.41
C GLN A 226 -7.60 21.67 1.32
N LEU A 227 -6.76 20.79 0.79
CA LEU A 227 -5.66 20.18 1.54
C LEU A 227 -4.35 20.97 1.45
N GLY A 228 -4.33 22.11 0.74
CA GLY A 228 -3.12 22.94 0.61
C GLY A 228 -2.00 22.24 -0.16
N LEU A 229 -2.34 21.49 -1.22
CA LEU A 229 -1.42 20.70 -2.05
C LEU A 229 -1.08 21.40 -3.38
N GLN A 230 -1.45 22.67 -3.56
CA GLN A 230 -1.32 23.40 -4.84
C GLN A 230 0.14 23.46 -5.32
N ILE A 231 1.06 23.70 -4.39
CA ILE A 231 2.49 23.86 -4.69
C ILE A 231 3.10 22.54 -5.19
N CYS A 232 2.60 21.40 -4.71
CA CYS A 232 3.14 20.07 -4.98
C CYS A 232 2.24 19.19 -5.87
N GLN A 233 1.17 19.74 -6.47
CA GLN A 233 0.21 18.97 -7.27
C GLN A 233 0.85 18.20 -8.44
N ASP A 234 1.87 18.78 -9.08
CA ASP A 234 2.59 18.19 -10.22
C ASP A 234 3.90 17.50 -9.79
N THR A 235 4.17 17.42 -8.49
CA THR A 235 5.33 16.73 -7.92
C THR A 235 5.00 15.26 -7.71
N VAL A 236 5.96 14.38 -7.99
CA VAL A 236 5.82 12.94 -7.69
C VAL A 236 5.68 12.70 -6.20
N VAL A 237 4.84 11.75 -5.81
CA VAL A 237 4.62 11.42 -4.39
C VAL A 237 5.91 10.92 -3.75
N GLY A 238 6.66 10.09 -4.48
CA GLY A 238 7.92 9.51 -4.01
C GLY A 238 7.75 8.48 -2.90
N ASP A 239 8.89 7.94 -2.46
CA ASP A 239 9.03 7.03 -1.34
C ASP A 239 10.37 7.31 -0.60
N ASN A 240 10.86 6.34 0.17
CA ASN A 240 12.13 6.49 0.90
C ASN A 240 13.37 6.51 -0.03
N MET A 241 13.27 5.98 -1.24
CA MET A 241 14.36 5.92 -2.23
C MET A 241 14.21 6.98 -3.33
N LEU A 242 13.00 7.21 -3.81
CA LEU A 242 12.65 8.26 -4.74
C LEU A 242 12.14 9.48 -3.98
N ARG A 243 12.95 10.54 -3.93
CA ARG A 243 12.52 11.80 -3.34
C ARG A 243 11.26 12.33 -4.06
N GLY A 244 10.23 12.63 -3.28
CA GLY A 244 9.00 13.26 -3.76
C GLY A 244 8.54 14.36 -2.80
N VAL A 245 7.24 14.38 -2.52
CA VAL A 245 6.64 15.31 -1.55
C VAL A 245 7.11 15.02 -0.12
N SER A 246 6.99 16.02 0.77
CA SER A 246 7.31 15.85 2.19
C SER A 246 6.39 14.83 2.88
N GLY A 247 6.79 14.33 4.05
CA GLY A 247 5.97 13.37 4.82
C GLY A 247 4.58 13.92 5.15
N GLY A 248 4.50 15.17 5.58
CA GLY A 248 3.23 15.85 5.87
C GLY A 248 2.36 16.10 4.63
N GLU A 249 2.96 16.45 3.49
CA GLU A 249 2.23 16.53 2.21
C GLU A 249 1.70 15.16 1.80
N ARG A 250 2.52 14.11 1.89
CA ARG A 250 2.11 12.74 1.56
C ARG A 250 0.94 12.26 2.41
N LYS A 251 0.91 12.60 3.70
CA LYS A 251 -0.21 12.30 4.59
C LYS A 251 -1.50 12.96 4.14
N ARG A 252 -1.43 14.23 3.70
CA ARG A 252 -2.56 14.96 3.11
C ARG A 252 -3.01 14.31 1.80
N VAL A 253 -2.09 13.83 0.95
CA VAL A 253 -2.45 13.06 -0.27
C VAL A 253 -3.22 11.78 0.10
N THR A 254 -2.80 11.05 1.13
CA THR A 254 -3.54 9.86 1.62
C THR A 254 -4.95 10.21 2.09
N THR A 255 -5.11 11.31 2.84
CA THR A 255 -6.43 11.80 3.25
C THR A 255 -7.30 12.10 2.04
N GLY A 256 -6.77 12.86 1.07
CA GLY A 256 -7.50 13.19 -0.15
C GLY A 256 -7.91 11.96 -0.95
N GLU A 257 -6.97 11.06 -1.24
CA GLU A 257 -7.20 9.83 -2.01
C GLU A 257 -8.31 8.95 -1.42
N MET A 258 -8.32 8.76 -0.09
CA MET A 258 -9.27 7.87 0.58
C MET A 258 -10.65 8.52 0.82
N GLU A 259 -10.72 9.85 0.82
CA GLU A 259 -11.95 10.62 1.02
C GLU A 259 -12.75 10.87 -0.26
N PHE A 260 -12.22 10.51 -1.44
CA PHE A 260 -12.98 10.67 -2.69
C PHE A 260 -14.28 9.85 -2.72
N GLY A 261 -15.31 10.44 -3.31
CA GLY A 261 -16.65 9.87 -3.44
C GLY A 261 -17.58 10.29 -2.30
N MET A 262 -18.78 9.72 -2.29
CA MET A 262 -19.81 10.04 -1.28
C MET A 262 -19.61 9.25 0.01
N LYS A 263 -18.53 9.57 0.73
CA LYS A 263 -18.26 9.00 2.04
C LYS A 263 -19.06 9.78 3.09
N TYR A 264 -19.89 9.08 3.86
CA TYR A 264 -20.75 9.66 4.91
C TYR A 264 -20.14 9.50 6.31
N VAL A 265 -19.21 8.56 6.46
CA VAL A 265 -18.40 8.40 7.67
C VAL A 265 -16.93 8.48 7.29
N SER A 266 -16.16 9.29 8.02
CA SER A 266 -14.70 9.36 7.88
C SER A 266 -14.03 8.88 9.15
N LEU A 267 -13.24 7.81 9.02
CA LEU A 267 -12.40 7.28 10.10
C LEU A 267 -10.93 7.60 9.78
N MET A 268 -10.29 8.43 10.59
CA MET A 268 -8.95 8.93 10.30
C MET A 268 -7.96 8.47 11.37
N ASP A 269 -7.03 7.59 11.01
CA ASP A 269 -6.10 6.96 11.94
C ASP A 269 -4.77 7.71 11.99
N GLU A 270 -4.51 8.36 13.13
CA GLU A 270 -3.26 9.07 13.45
C GLU A 270 -2.81 10.01 12.33
N ILE A 271 -3.67 10.97 11.98
CA ILE A 271 -3.40 11.86 10.85
C ILE A 271 -2.40 12.98 11.16
N SER A 272 -2.12 13.26 12.43
CA SER A 272 -1.17 14.30 12.85
C SER A 272 0.30 13.88 12.83
N THR A 273 0.60 12.59 12.68
CA THR A 273 1.99 12.11 12.70
C THR A 273 2.76 12.66 11.50
N GLY A 274 3.82 13.43 11.76
CA GLY A 274 4.64 14.06 10.72
C GLY A 274 4.08 15.37 10.16
N LEU A 275 3.05 15.95 10.79
CA LEU A 275 2.56 17.30 10.55
C LEU A 275 2.98 18.25 11.68
N ASP A 276 3.12 19.53 11.36
CA ASP A 276 3.23 20.60 12.35
C ASP A 276 1.84 20.99 12.89
N SER A 277 1.82 21.66 14.04
CA SER A 277 0.59 21.99 14.77
C SER A 277 -0.37 22.86 13.96
N ALA A 278 0.16 23.83 13.19
CA ALA A 278 -0.65 24.70 12.34
C ALA A 278 -1.35 23.91 11.21
N ALA A 279 -0.60 23.09 10.48
CA ALA A 279 -1.17 22.22 9.44
C ALA A 279 -2.19 21.23 10.02
N THR A 280 -1.93 20.70 11.21
CA THR A 280 -2.89 19.83 11.92
C THR A 280 -4.18 20.59 12.22
N TYR A 281 -4.09 21.81 12.78
CA TYR A 281 -5.25 22.64 13.07
C TYR A 281 -6.09 22.92 11.82
N ASP A 282 -5.47 23.31 10.70
CA ASP A 282 -6.16 23.60 9.45
C ASP A 282 -6.93 22.38 8.91
N ILE A 283 -6.32 21.19 8.97
CA ILE A 283 -6.98 19.94 8.55
C ILE A 283 -8.17 19.63 9.45
N ILE A 284 -8.00 19.67 10.77
CA ILE A 284 -9.08 19.35 11.72
C ILE A 284 -10.22 20.38 11.62
N ASN A 285 -9.91 21.66 11.47
CA ASN A 285 -10.90 22.72 11.28
C ASN A 285 -11.68 22.53 9.97
N THR A 286 -11.00 22.11 8.91
CA THR A 286 -11.64 21.76 7.64
C THR A 286 -12.56 20.55 7.79
N GLN A 287 -12.13 19.49 8.49
CA GLN A 287 -12.95 18.31 8.77
C GLN A 287 -14.16 18.63 9.65
N ARG A 288 -13.99 19.53 10.62
CA ARG A 288 -15.09 20.05 11.45
C ARG A 288 -16.12 20.77 10.58
N SER A 289 -15.68 21.62 9.65
CA SER A 289 -16.58 22.29 8.72
C SER A 289 -17.33 21.29 7.82
N VAL A 290 -16.65 20.26 7.32
CA VAL A 290 -17.28 19.17 6.56
C VAL A 290 -18.33 18.44 7.40
N ALA A 291 -18.00 18.09 8.65
CA ALA A 291 -18.95 17.45 9.56
C ALA A 291 -20.19 18.32 9.77
N HIS A 292 -20.01 19.56 10.20
CA HIS A 292 -21.12 20.43 10.60
C HIS A 292 -21.99 20.88 9.42
N ARG A 293 -21.39 21.20 8.27
CA ARG A 293 -22.12 21.71 7.09
C ARG A 293 -22.70 20.60 6.21
N LEU A 294 -21.95 19.53 6.00
CA LEU A 294 -22.38 18.41 5.14
C LEU A 294 -23.04 17.27 5.94
N ARG A 295 -23.23 17.46 7.26
CA ARG A 295 -23.85 16.49 8.17
C ARG A 295 -23.14 15.12 8.18
N LYS A 296 -21.83 15.15 7.90
CA LYS A 296 -20.96 13.96 7.85
C LYS A 296 -20.52 13.54 9.26
N THR A 297 -20.38 12.24 9.48
CA THR A 297 -19.83 11.69 10.74
C THR A 297 -18.31 11.59 10.61
N VAL A 298 -17.56 12.24 11.49
CA VAL A 298 -16.08 12.24 11.41
C VAL A 298 -15.49 11.75 12.72
N VAL A 299 -14.64 10.74 12.67
CA VAL A 299 -13.90 10.19 13.83
C VAL A 299 -12.42 10.24 13.53
N ILE A 300 -11.64 10.88 14.40
CA ILE A 300 -10.21 11.08 14.19
C ILE A 300 -9.45 10.59 15.41
N ALA A 301 -8.52 9.66 15.21
CA ALA A 301 -7.56 9.27 16.23
C ALA A 301 -6.34 10.19 16.18
N LEU A 302 -6.00 10.81 17.31
CA LEU A 302 -4.80 11.62 17.47
C LEU A 302 -4.01 11.08 18.67
N LEU A 303 -2.68 11.07 18.56
CA LEU A 303 -1.84 10.61 19.66
C LEU A 303 -1.73 11.68 20.75
N GLN A 304 -1.36 12.92 20.41
CA GLN A 304 -1.23 14.04 21.34
C GLN A 304 -1.62 15.35 20.63
N PRO A 305 -2.91 15.71 20.58
CA PRO A 305 -3.35 16.99 20.03
C PRO A 305 -2.98 18.15 20.96
N SER A 306 -2.72 19.33 20.38
CA SER A 306 -2.59 20.58 21.13
C SER A 306 -3.96 21.04 21.69
N PRO A 307 -4.02 21.98 22.64
CA PRO A 307 -5.29 22.42 23.24
C PRO A 307 -6.22 23.06 22.22
N GLU A 308 -5.64 23.83 21.29
CA GLU A 308 -6.37 24.45 20.18
C GLU A 308 -7.02 23.40 19.29
N VAL A 309 -6.31 22.32 18.97
CA VAL A 309 -6.84 21.21 18.17
C VAL A 309 -7.89 20.42 18.95
N PHE A 310 -7.67 20.16 20.24
CA PHE A 310 -8.64 19.50 21.12
C PHE A 310 -9.97 20.26 21.17
N SER A 311 -9.93 21.59 21.23
CA SER A 311 -11.12 22.45 21.29
C SER A 311 -12.01 22.42 20.03
N LEU A 312 -11.53 21.84 18.92
CA LEU A 312 -12.30 21.70 17.69
C LEU A 312 -13.24 20.50 17.71
N PHE A 313 -13.09 19.57 18.66
CA PHE A 313 -13.86 18.34 18.73
C PHE A 313 -15.15 18.51 19.54
N ASP A 314 -16.24 17.89 19.08
CA ASP A 314 -17.54 17.92 19.77
C ASP A 314 -17.57 16.86 20.88
N ASP A 315 -17.15 15.63 20.54
CA ASP A 315 -17.13 14.48 21.44
C ASP A 315 -15.71 13.87 21.53
N VAL A 316 -15.39 13.18 22.62
CA VAL A 316 -14.14 12.43 22.82
C VAL A 316 -14.45 11.00 23.31
N MET A 317 -13.73 10.03 22.75
CA MET A 317 -13.72 8.63 23.16
C MET A 317 -12.29 8.27 23.63
N ILE A 318 -12.15 7.74 24.84
CA ILE A 318 -10.86 7.40 25.44
C ILE A 318 -10.77 5.88 25.64
N LEU A 319 -9.80 5.25 24.99
CA LEU A 319 -9.52 3.81 25.10
C LEU A 319 -8.21 3.53 25.84
N ASN A 320 -8.23 2.55 26.74
CA ASN A 320 -7.06 2.04 27.44
C ASN A 320 -7.07 0.50 27.48
N GLU A 321 -6.01 -0.13 26.96
CA GLU A 321 -5.89 -1.60 26.83
C GLU A 321 -7.16 -2.33 26.31
N GLY A 322 -7.83 -1.73 25.32
CA GLY A 322 -9.05 -2.30 24.72
C GLY A 322 -10.33 -1.98 25.47
N GLU A 323 -10.26 -1.28 26.59
CA GLU A 323 -11.40 -0.90 27.44
C GLU A 323 -11.76 0.58 27.30
N LEU A 324 -13.03 0.90 27.51
CA LEU A 324 -13.57 2.24 27.34
C LEU A 324 -13.54 3.01 28.67
N MET A 325 -12.73 4.06 28.75
CA MET A 325 -12.64 4.90 29.95
C MET A 325 -13.70 6.03 29.98
N TYR A 326 -14.02 6.58 28.81
CA TYR A 326 -14.97 7.67 28.64
C TYR A 326 -15.43 7.76 27.19
N HIS A 327 -16.70 8.10 26.97
CA HIS A 327 -17.25 8.49 25.68
C HIS A 327 -18.36 9.53 25.87
N GLY A 328 -18.18 10.72 25.32
CA GLY A 328 -19.17 11.79 25.45
C GLY A 328 -18.63 13.16 25.02
N PRO A 329 -19.34 14.25 25.33
CA PRO A 329 -18.95 15.61 24.96
C PRO A 329 -17.59 16.00 25.54
N CYS A 330 -16.79 16.75 24.78
CA CYS A 330 -15.49 17.26 25.25
C CYS A 330 -15.63 18.20 26.46
N SER A 331 -16.75 18.90 26.60
CA SER A 331 -16.98 19.85 27.70
C SER A 331 -17.19 19.18 29.07
N GLN A 332 -17.55 17.90 29.10
CA GLN A 332 -17.87 17.16 30.33
C GLN A 332 -16.73 16.24 30.78
N VAL A 333 -15.67 16.09 29.97
CA VAL A 333 -14.60 15.11 30.23
C VAL A 333 -13.81 15.44 31.49
N GLU A 334 -13.52 16.72 31.73
CA GLU A 334 -12.77 17.15 32.92
C GLU A 334 -13.59 16.92 34.19
N GLU A 335 -14.85 17.35 34.20
CA GLU A 335 -15.78 17.17 35.32
C GLU A 335 -15.94 15.68 35.70
N TYR A 336 -16.02 14.79 34.70
CA TYR A 336 -16.09 13.35 34.93
C TYR A 336 -14.85 12.81 35.66
N PHE A 337 -13.64 13.13 35.19
CA PHE A 337 -12.41 12.65 35.82
C PHE A 337 -12.12 13.34 37.17
N GLU A 338 -12.54 14.60 37.34
CA GLU A 338 -12.52 15.28 38.65
C GLU A 338 -13.42 14.56 39.67
N GLY A 339 -14.60 14.09 39.24
CA GLY A 339 -15.49 13.25 40.07
C GLY A 339 -14.90 11.90 40.47
N LEU A 340 -13.88 11.41 39.75
CA LEU A 340 -13.10 10.21 40.07
C LEU A 340 -11.85 10.51 40.92
N GLY A 341 -11.60 11.78 41.27
CA GLY A 341 -10.46 12.20 42.07
C GLY A 341 -9.18 12.50 41.29
N PHE A 342 -9.29 12.83 40.00
CA PHE A 342 -8.18 13.28 39.16
C PHE A 342 -8.39 14.73 38.72
N LYS A 343 -7.38 15.59 38.92
CA LYS A 343 -7.46 17.01 38.55
C LYS A 343 -6.34 17.41 37.60
N CYS A 344 -6.69 18.08 36.51
CA CYS A 344 -5.71 18.63 35.58
C CYS A 344 -4.97 19.83 36.21
N PRO A 345 -3.62 19.82 36.31
CA PRO A 345 -2.86 20.93 36.86
C PRO A 345 -2.87 22.14 35.91
N PRO A 346 -2.79 23.37 36.44
CA PRO A 346 -2.74 24.57 35.60
C PRO A 346 -1.49 24.55 34.72
N GLY A 347 -1.68 24.74 33.41
CA GLY A 347 -0.61 24.75 32.41
C GLY A 347 -0.25 23.37 31.82
N ARG A 348 -0.89 22.28 32.27
CA ARG A 348 -0.82 20.98 31.60
C ARG A 348 -1.83 20.96 30.44
N ASP A 349 -1.40 20.38 29.32
CA ASP A 349 -2.30 20.12 28.19
C ASP A 349 -3.34 19.06 28.57
N ILE A 350 -4.61 19.31 28.22
CA ILE A 350 -5.73 18.44 28.58
C ILE A 350 -5.63 17.05 27.96
N ALA A 351 -5.20 16.94 26.69
CA ALA A 351 -5.09 15.65 26.03
C ALA A 351 -3.94 14.83 26.62
N ASP A 352 -2.82 15.47 26.93
CA ASP A 352 -1.71 14.86 27.68
C ASP A 352 -2.16 14.36 29.05
N TYR A 353 -2.92 15.17 29.79
CA TYR A 353 -3.50 14.79 31.08
C TYR A 353 -4.38 13.53 30.93
N LEU A 354 -5.31 13.53 29.97
CA LEU A 354 -6.22 12.41 29.72
C LEU A 354 -5.49 11.11 29.32
N LEU A 355 -4.40 11.22 28.55
CA LEU A 355 -3.60 10.07 28.11
C LEU A 355 -2.70 9.49 29.20
N ASP A 356 -2.34 10.29 30.20
CA ASP A 356 -1.60 9.82 31.37
C ASP A 356 -2.52 9.06 32.36
N LEU A 357 -3.84 9.25 32.30
CA LEU A 357 -4.79 8.50 33.12
C LEU A 357 -4.81 7.02 32.74
N GLY A 358 -4.86 6.14 33.74
CA GLY A 358 -4.75 4.69 33.52
C GLY A 358 -3.32 4.19 33.28
N THR A 359 -2.31 5.03 33.52
CA THR A 359 -0.88 4.65 33.47
C THR A 359 -0.16 4.91 34.78
N LYS A 360 1.15 4.60 34.82
CA LYS A 360 2.03 4.89 35.96
C LYS A 360 2.14 6.40 36.24
N GLN A 361 1.82 7.27 35.28
CA GLN A 361 1.91 8.73 35.39
C GLN A 361 0.71 9.35 36.09
N GLN A 362 -0.41 8.63 36.21
CA GLN A 362 -1.66 9.15 36.78
C GLN A 362 -1.53 9.71 38.21
N TYR A 363 -0.54 9.24 38.99
CA TYR A 363 -0.30 9.70 40.36
C TYR A 363 -0.04 11.21 40.46
N ARG A 364 0.46 11.83 39.39
CA ARG A 364 0.72 13.29 39.35
C ARG A 364 -0.56 14.13 39.41
N TYR A 365 -1.70 13.51 39.12
CA TYR A 365 -2.99 14.18 39.01
C TYR A 365 -3.99 13.76 40.08
N GLN A 366 -3.61 12.82 40.96
CA GLN A 366 -4.48 12.36 42.02
C GLN A 366 -4.63 13.45 43.09
N VAL A 367 -5.88 13.77 43.41
CA VAL A 367 -6.24 14.63 44.53
C VAL A 367 -6.84 13.80 45.65
N SER A 368 -6.80 14.32 46.88
CA SER A 368 -7.45 13.67 48.02
C SER A 368 -8.95 13.56 47.74
N HIS A 369 -9.46 12.34 47.66
CA HIS A 369 -10.84 12.03 47.29
C HIS A 369 -11.42 10.99 48.26
N PRO A 370 -12.72 11.07 48.61
CA PRO A 370 -13.34 10.13 49.56
C PRO A 370 -13.43 8.69 49.05
N THR A 371 -13.51 8.49 47.73
CA THR A 371 -13.49 7.17 47.09
C THR A 371 -12.10 6.84 46.55
N LYS A 372 -11.76 5.54 46.57
CA LYS A 372 -10.51 5.03 45.99
C LYS A 372 -10.51 5.28 44.47
N GLN A 373 -9.49 5.94 43.96
CA GLN A 373 -9.36 6.22 42.53
C GLN A 373 -9.10 4.93 41.74
N PRO A 374 -9.70 4.77 40.55
CA PRO A 374 -9.46 3.63 39.66
C PRO A 374 -8.00 3.61 39.19
N ARG A 375 -7.45 2.41 38.99
CA ARG A 375 -6.05 2.19 38.60
C ARG A 375 -5.91 1.30 37.38
N SER A 376 -6.65 0.20 37.31
CA SER A 376 -6.62 -0.69 36.15
C SER A 376 -7.57 -0.20 35.06
N PRO A 377 -7.32 -0.52 33.78
CA PRO A 377 -8.25 -0.22 32.69
C PRO A 377 -9.68 -0.68 32.99
N SER A 378 -9.84 -1.86 33.60
CA SER A 378 -11.13 -2.42 33.99
C SER A 378 -11.84 -1.67 35.11
N GLU A 379 -11.10 -1.14 36.10
CA GLU A 379 -11.70 -0.27 37.12
C GLU A 379 -12.21 1.04 36.51
N PHE A 380 -11.52 1.60 35.50
CA PHE A 380 -12.01 2.78 34.77
C PHE A 380 -13.25 2.47 33.94
N ALA A 381 -13.27 1.33 33.25
CA ALA A 381 -14.42 0.90 32.46
C ALA A 381 -15.66 0.63 33.34
N GLU A 382 -15.47 -0.01 34.50
CA GLU A 382 -16.53 -0.23 35.47
C GLU A 382 -17.06 1.11 36.01
N SER A 383 -16.18 2.03 36.39
CA SER A 383 -16.56 3.37 36.84
C SER A 383 -17.37 4.13 35.77
N PHE A 384 -16.96 4.02 34.50
CA PHE A 384 -17.69 4.61 33.39
C PHE A 384 -19.05 3.95 33.19
N SER A 385 -19.14 2.62 33.31
CA SER A 385 -20.39 1.88 33.16
C SER A 385 -21.48 2.27 34.16
N GLN A 386 -21.08 2.76 35.34
CA GLN A 386 -21.98 3.25 36.40
C GLN A 386 -22.33 4.75 36.23
N SER A 387 -21.68 5.45 35.31
CA SER A 387 -21.89 6.88 35.11
C SER A 387 -23.21 7.18 34.40
N SER A 388 -23.78 8.36 34.67
CA SER A 388 -24.96 8.86 33.96
C SER A 388 -24.73 9.00 32.45
N ILE A 389 -23.50 9.32 32.05
CA ILE A 389 -23.07 9.47 30.65
C ILE A 389 -23.20 8.13 29.91
N TYR A 390 -22.71 7.04 30.50
CA TYR A 390 -22.84 5.71 29.90
C TYR A 390 -24.29 5.25 29.82
N HIS A 391 -25.08 5.43 30.88
CA HIS A 391 -26.51 5.10 30.85
C HIS A 391 -27.28 5.91 29.79
N SER A 392 -26.93 7.18 29.59
CA SER A 392 -27.50 8.00 28.51
C SER A 392 -27.11 7.49 27.12
N THR A 393 -25.89 6.97 26.98
CA THR A 393 -25.39 6.36 25.74
C THR A 393 -26.14 5.06 25.44
N LEU A 394 -26.33 4.19 26.44
CA LEU A 394 -27.12 2.97 26.31
C LEU A 394 -28.57 3.28 25.92
N ALA A 395 -29.22 4.23 26.60
CA ALA A 395 -30.56 4.66 26.25
C ALA A 395 -30.64 5.20 24.81
N ALA A 396 -29.61 5.92 24.35
CA ALA A 396 -29.52 6.42 22.98
C ALA A 396 -29.21 5.34 21.93
N LEU A 397 -28.60 4.21 22.34
CA LEU A 397 -28.37 3.04 21.50
C LEU A 397 -29.67 2.23 21.31
N ASP A 398 -30.46 2.09 22.38
CA ASP A 398 -31.76 1.38 22.37
C ASP A 398 -32.90 2.20 21.76
N ALA A 399 -32.76 3.53 21.74
CA ALA A 399 -33.76 4.42 21.14
C ALA A 399 -33.99 4.08 19.65
N PRO A 400 -35.23 4.19 19.13
CA PRO A 400 -35.49 3.97 17.71
C PRO A 400 -34.66 4.94 16.84
N TYR A 401 -34.33 4.50 15.62
CA TYR A 401 -33.68 5.37 14.65
C TYR A 401 -34.61 6.50 14.22
N ASP A 402 -34.05 7.67 13.96
CA ASP A 402 -34.81 8.77 13.34
C ASP A 402 -35.32 8.29 11.97
N GLN A 403 -36.59 8.58 11.67
CA GLN A 403 -37.25 8.17 10.43
C GLN A 403 -36.44 8.64 9.21
N LYS A 404 -35.84 9.83 9.26
CA LYS A 404 -34.98 10.36 8.19
C LYS A 404 -33.78 9.46 7.88
N LEU A 405 -33.17 8.86 8.90
CA LEU A 405 -32.03 7.96 8.74
C LEU A 405 -32.47 6.63 8.12
N VAL A 406 -33.65 6.15 8.50
CA VAL A 406 -34.26 4.92 7.94
C VAL A 406 -34.63 5.12 6.47
N ASP A 407 -35.22 6.26 6.12
CA ASP A 407 -35.59 6.59 4.75
C ASP A 407 -34.34 6.71 3.86
N SER A 408 -33.26 7.31 4.39
CA SER A 408 -31.96 7.40 3.72
C SER A 408 -31.37 6.02 3.35
N VAL A 409 -31.72 4.95 4.07
CA VAL A 409 -31.28 3.58 3.72
C VAL A 409 -31.80 3.19 2.34
N LYS A 410 -33.10 3.35 2.11
CA LYS A 410 -33.76 2.92 0.88
C LYS A 410 -33.34 3.77 -0.33
N GLU A 411 -33.18 5.07 -0.09
CA GLU A 411 -32.88 6.03 -1.17
C GLU A 411 -31.41 6.02 -1.58
N ILE A 412 -30.49 5.75 -0.64
CA ILE A 412 -29.05 5.98 -0.85
C ILE A 412 -28.22 4.72 -0.61
N ILE A 413 -28.47 3.98 0.47
CA ILE A 413 -27.65 2.80 0.83
C ILE A 413 -27.97 1.61 -0.09
N ASP A 414 -29.25 1.29 -0.25
CA ASP A 414 -29.71 0.15 -1.05
C ASP A 414 -29.30 0.21 -2.53
N PRO A 415 -29.44 1.34 -3.25
CA PRO A 415 -29.05 1.42 -4.66
C PRO A 415 -27.54 1.54 -4.88
N MET A 416 -26.73 1.79 -3.84
CA MET A 416 -25.30 2.00 -4.04
C MET A 416 -24.59 0.68 -4.42
N PRO A 417 -23.89 0.65 -5.58
CA PRO A 417 -23.18 -0.55 -6.02
C PRO A 417 -21.87 -0.73 -5.24
N MET A 418 -21.38 -1.97 -5.18
CA MET A 418 -20.06 -2.28 -4.59
C MET A 418 -18.91 -1.56 -5.30
N PHE A 419 -18.99 -1.40 -6.63
CA PHE A 419 -18.02 -0.68 -7.44
C PHE A 419 -18.75 0.30 -8.36
N HIS A 420 -18.29 1.55 -8.41
CA HIS A 420 -18.93 2.59 -9.24
C HIS A 420 -18.70 2.36 -10.73
N GLN A 421 -17.51 1.89 -11.10
CA GLN A 421 -17.15 1.67 -12.50
C GLN A 421 -17.53 0.29 -13.05
N SER A 422 -17.80 0.27 -14.36
CA SER A 422 -17.91 -0.96 -15.13
C SER A 422 -16.56 -1.69 -15.20
N VAL A 423 -16.59 -3.01 -15.39
CA VAL A 423 -15.38 -3.85 -15.43
C VAL A 423 -14.41 -3.37 -16.52
N PHE A 424 -14.93 -3.00 -17.69
CA PHE A 424 -14.12 -2.56 -18.82
C PHE A 424 -13.46 -1.19 -18.56
N ALA A 425 -14.22 -0.21 -18.06
CA ALA A 425 -13.67 1.10 -17.72
C ALA A 425 -12.58 0.98 -16.64
N SER A 426 -12.80 0.12 -15.64
CA SER A 426 -11.81 -0.17 -14.60
C SER A 426 -10.53 -0.78 -15.17
N VAL A 427 -10.64 -1.76 -16.08
CA VAL A 427 -9.49 -2.37 -16.73
C VAL A 427 -8.69 -1.32 -17.51
N LEU A 428 -9.35 -0.49 -18.32
CA LEU A 428 -8.69 0.52 -19.14
C LEU A 428 -7.96 1.57 -18.28
N ALA A 429 -8.61 2.09 -17.25
CA ALA A 429 -8.01 3.05 -16.33
C ALA A 429 -6.82 2.47 -15.56
N LEU A 430 -6.92 1.21 -15.11
CA LEU A 430 -5.81 0.51 -14.46
C LEU A 430 -4.66 0.23 -15.42
N GLN A 431 -4.96 -0.14 -16.66
CA GLN A 431 -3.96 -0.41 -17.70
C GLN A 431 -3.18 0.86 -18.02
N TRP A 432 -3.88 1.98 -18.22
CA TRP A 432 -3.26 3.28 -18.46
C TRP A 432 -2.30 3.65 -17.34
N ARG A 433 -2.74 3.52 -16.08
CA ARG A 433 -1.89 3.76 -14.91
C ARG A 433 -0.67 2.84 -14.88
N ALA A 434 -0.85 1.54 -15.12
CA ALA A 434 0.25 0.57 -15.11
C ALA A 434 1.29 0.86 -16.20
N LEU A 435 0.84 1.22 -17.41
CA LEU A 435 1.73 1.64 -18.51
C LEU A 435 2.49 2.92 -18.15
N LEU A 436 1.82 3.91 -17.56
CA LEU A 436 2.45 5.16 -17.12
C LEU A 436 3.54 4.92 -16.06
N ILE A 437 3.26 4.06 -15.08
CA ILE A 437 4.23 3.69 -14.03
C ILE A 437 5.47 3.02 -14.64
N THR A 438 5.27 2.05 -15.54
CA THR A 438 6.36 1.34 -16.21
C THR A 438 7.18 2.28 -17.08
N TYR A 439 6.53 3.13 -17.88
CA TYR A 439 7.19 4.09 -18.76
C TYR A 439 8.02 5.13 -17.99
N ARG A 440 7.52 5.61 -16.84
CA ARG A 440 8.22 6.58 -15.99
C ARG A 440 9.39 5.98 -15.22
N ASN A 441 9.40 4.67 -15.01
CA ASN A 441 10.55 3.97 -14.46
C ASN A 441 11.66 3.81 -15.52
N LYS A 442 12.22 4.94 -15.97
CA LYS A 442 13.22 5.01 -17.04
C LYS A 442 14.47 4.18 -16.73
N ALA A 443 14.90 4.16 -15.47
CA ALA A 443 16.06 3.37 -15.04
C ALA A 443 15.82 1.88 -15.26
N PHE A 444 14.62 1.38 -14.91
CA PHE A 444 14.25 -0.01 -15.13
C PHE A 444 14.15 -0.34 -16.63
N VAL A 445 13.41 0.46 -17.42
CA VAL A 445 13.23 0.22 -18.86
C VAL A 445 14.56 0.29 -19.61
N MET A 446 15.40 1.29 -19.35
CA MET A 446 16.71 1.41 -19.98
C MET A 446 17.66 0.29 -19.56
N GLY A 447 17.65 -0.09 -18.28
CA GLY A 447 18.44 -1.23 -17.79
C GLY A 447 18.07 -2.54 -18.48
N ARG A 448 16.76 -2.78 -18.67
CA ARG A 448 16.24 -3.94 -19.42
C ARG A 448 16.67 -3.91 -20.89
N LEU A 449 16.51 -2.78 -21.58
CA LEU A 449 16.91 -2.64 -22.99
C LEU A 449 18.42 -2.84 -23.19
N MET A 450 19.25 -2.27 -22.31
CA MET A 450 20.70 -2.49 -22.35
C MET A 450 21.07 -3.95 -22.08
N MET A 451 20.44 -4.59 -21.09
CA MET A 451 20.69 -6.00 -20.77
C MET A 451 20.36 -6.91 -21.97
N VAL A 452 19.23 -6.66 -22.63
CA VAL A 452 18.81 -7.40 -23.83
C VAL A 452 19.81 -7.20 -24.98
N LEU A 453 20.22 -5.96 -25.24
CA LEU A 453 21.16 -5.65 -26.33
C LEU A 453 22.54 -6.26 -26.09
N ILE A 454 23.08 -6.13 -24.86
CA ILE A 454 24.39 -6.69 -24.50
C ILE A 454 24.36 -8.22 -24.60
N MET A 455 23.32 -8.87 -24.07
CA MET A 455 23.22 -10.32 -24.13
C MET A 455 23.00 -10.81 -25.56
N GLY A 456 22.20 -10.09 -26.36
CA GLY A 456 22.01 -10.40 -27.79
C GLY A 456 23.33 -10.37 -28.55
N LEU A 457 24.12 -9.30 -28.39
CA LEU A 457 25.45 -9.21 -29.01
C LEU A 457 26.41 -10.29 -28.52
N LEU A 458 26.35 -10.65 -27.22
CA LEU A 458 27.15 -11.72 -26.66
C LEU A 458 26.81 -13.06 -27.32
N TYR A 459 25.52 -13.40 -27.44
CA TYR A 459 25.08 -14.63 -28.10
C TYR A 459 25.48 -14.64 -29.58
N CYS A 460 25.31 -13.52 -30.28
CA CYS A 460 25.75 -13.38 -31.65
C CYS A 460 27.26 -13.54 -31.82
N SER A 461 28.07 -13.10 -30.87
CA SER A 461 29.53 -13.26 -30.95
C SER A 461 29.99 -14.72 -30.75
N ILE A 462 29.27 -15.47 -29.90
CA ILE A 462 29.60 -16.87 -29.59
C ILE A 462 29.09 -17.80 -30.69
N PHE A 463 27.89 -17.53 -31.20
CA PHE A 463 27.17 -18.41 -32.13
C PHE A 463 27.05 -17.79 -33.53
N TYR A 464 28.01 -16.93 -33.91
CA TYR A 464 28.03 -16.30 -35.22
C TYR A 464 28.04 -17.36 -36.32
N GLN A 465 27.03 -17.32 -37.20
CA GLN A 465 26.87 -18.25 -38.34
C GLN A 465 27.16 -19.71 -37.94
N PHE A 466 26.38 -20.23 -36.98
CA PHE A 466 26.56 -21.60 -36.52
C PHE A 466 26.36 -22.60 -37.68
N ASP A 467 27.03 -23.75 -37.57
CA ASP A 467 26.88 -24.85 -38.51
C ASP A 467 25.58 -25.63 -38.22
N PRO A 468 24.60 -25.68 -39.16
CA PRO A 468 23.32 -26.35 -38.93
C PRO A 468 23.43 -27.87 -38.78
N THR A 469 24.54 -28.48 -39.24
CA THR A 469 24.82 -29.91 -39.08
C THR A 469 25.17 -30.27 -37.63
N GLN A 470 25.56 -29.29 -36.83
CA GLN A 470 25.86 -29.43 -35.40
C GLN A 470 24.61 -29.14 -34.56
N ILE A 471 23.66 -30.07 -34.56
CA ILE A 471 22.38 -29.89 -33.86
C ILE A 471 22.51 -29.50 -32.38
N SER A 472 23.52 -30.01 -31.66
CA SER A 472 23.74 -29.64 -30.26
C SER A 472 23.99 -28.15 -30.08
N VAL A 473 24.66 -27.51 -31.06
CA VAL A 473 24.89 -26.06 -31.06
C VAL A 473 23.58 -25.32 -31.35
N VAL A 474 22.85 -25.72 -32.40
CA VAL A 474 21.56 -25.09 -32.77
C VAL A 474 20.54 -25.17 -31.63
N MET A 475 20.37 -26.36 -31.06
CA MET A 475 19.51 -26.57 -29.89
C MET A 475 19.99 -25.78 -28.68
N GLY A 476 21.30 -25.66 -28.49
CA GLY A 476 21.91 -24.84 -27.45
C GLY A 476 21.60 -23.34 -27.60
N VAL A 477 21.65 -22.80 -28.82
CA VAL A 477 21.28 -21.40 -29.11
C VAL A 477 19.79 -21.17 -28.84
N ILE A 478 18.92 -22.04 -29.35
CA ILE A 478 17.46 -21.93 -29.13
C ILE A 478 17.16 -21.99 -27.63
N PHE A 479 17.75 -22.95 -26.92
CA PHE A 479 17.58 -23.11 -25.48
C PHE A 479 18.06 -21.88 -24.72
N ALA A 480 19.25 -21.35 -25.03
CA ALA A 480 19.81 -20.17 -24.40
C ALA A 480 18.92 -18.92 -24.62
N THR A 481 18.41 -18.73 -25.84
CA THR A 481 17.50 -17.63 -26.18
C THR A 481 16.19 -17.69 -25.39
N VAL A 482 15.53 -18.84 -25.34
CA VAL A 482 14.29 -19.03 -24.56
C VAL A 482 14.57 -18.85 -23.06
N MET A 483 15.67 -19.41 -22.56
CA MET A 483 16.06 -19.35 -21.15
C MET A 483 16.35 -17.91 -20.70
N PHE A 484 17.10 -17.14 -21.48
CA PHE A 484 17.47 -15.77 -21.13
C PHE A 484 16.24 -14.88 -20.98
N LEU A 485 15.32 -14.89 -21.95
CA LEU A 485 14.08 -14.11 -21.87
C LEU A 485 13.23 -14.55 -20.68
N SER A 486 13.10 -15.87 -20.47
CA SER A 486 12.33 -16.43 -19.35
C SER A 486 12.87 -15.99 -17.99
N MET A 487 14.20 -16.02 -17.78
CA MET A 487 14.83 -15.56 -16.55
C MET A 487 14.75 -14.04 -16.38
N GLY A 488 14.79 -13.28 -17.47
CA GLY A 488 14.68 -11.82 -17.46
C GLY A 488 13.39 -11.32 -16.80
N GLN A 489 12.30 -12.09 -16.90
CA GLN A 489 11.02 -11.77 -16.25
C GLN A 489 11.08 -11.75 -14.72
N GLY A 490 12.02 -12.45 -14.10
CA GLY A 490 12.23 -12.43 -12.64
C GLY A 490 12.57 -11.03 -12.09
N SER A 491 13.11 -10.14 -12.93
CA SER A 491 13.39 -8.75 -12.55
C SER A 491 12.15 -7.93 -12.15
N MET A 492 10.94 -8.37 -12.52
CA MET A 492 9.68 -7.70 -12.18
C MET A 492 9.17 -8.02 -10.77
N ILE A 493 9.73 -9.03 -10.07
CA ILE A 493 9.27 -9.46 -8.74
C ILE A 493 9.18 -8.29 -7.74
N PRO A 494 10.21 -7.43 -7.57
CA PRO A 494 10.13 -6.32 -6.61
C PRO A 494 9.03 -5.30 -6.95
N VAL A 495 8.76 -5.09 -8.25
CA VAL A 495 7.71 -4.20 -8.73
C VAL A 495 6.33 -4.75 -8.37
N TYR A 496 6.10 -6.05 -8.54
CA TYR A 496 4.84 -6.68 -8.14
C TYR A 496 4.62 -6.66 -6.63
N ILE A 497 5.66 -6.93 -5.83
CA ILE A 497 5.54 -6.97 -4.36
C ILE A 497 5.26 -5.58 -3.79
N SER A 498 5.96 -4.55 -4.25
CA SER A 498 5.68 -3.17 -3.84
C SER A 498 4.29 -2.70 -4.29
N GLY A 499 3.85 -3.08 -5.49
CA GLY A 499 2.51 -2.80 -5.99
C GLY A 499 1.38 -3.51 -5.22
N ARG A 500 1.66 -4.68 -4.65
CA ARG A 500 0.69 -5.51 -3.91
C ARG A 500 0.13 -4.81 -2.68
N ASP A 501 0.96 -4.06 -1.95
CA ASP A 501 0.52 -3.32 -0.77
C ASP A 501 -0.47 -2.20 -1.13
N ILE A 502 -0.22 -1.51 -2.23
CA ILE A 502 -1.10 -0.47 -2.76
C ILE A 502 -2.39 -1.09 -3.30
N PHE A 503 -2.29 -2.26 -3.94
CA PHE A 503 -3.44 -3.05 -4.34
C PHE A 503 -4.35 -3.38 -3.16
N TYR A 504 -3.82 -3.87 -2.03
CA TYR A 504 -4.63 -4.16 -0.84
C TYR A 504 -5.35 -2.92 -0.31
N LYS A 505 -4.65 -1.78 -0.26
CA LYS A 505 -5.24 -0.48 0.13
C LYS A 505 -6.43 -0.12 -0.76
N HIS A 506 -6.27 -0.15 -2.08
CA HIS A 506 -7.31 0.21 -3.05
C HIS A 506 -8.46 -0.81 -3.10
N ARG A 507 -8.14 -2.11 -2.98
CA ARG A 507 -9.14 -3.18 -2.99
C ARG A 507 -10.05 -3.12 -1.76
N ARG A 508 -9.51 -2.78 -0.58
CA ARG A 508 -10.27 -2.55 0.67
C ARG A 508 -11.14 -1.30 0.63
N ALA A 509 -10.79 -0.33 -0.20
CA ALA A 509 -11.61 0.85 -0.46
C ALA A 509 -12.65 0.63 -1.57
N ASN A 510 -12.75 -0.59 -2.11
CA ASN A 510 -13.58 -0.94 -3.26
C ASN A 510 -13.38 0.01 -4.47
N PHE A 511 -12.14 0.39 -4.76
CA PHE A 511 -11.85 1.16 -5.97
C PHE A 511 -12.13 0.30 -7.20
N PHE A 512 -11.60 -0.93 -7.23
CA PHE A 512 -11.73 -1.84 -8.37
C PHE A 512 -11.73 -3.31 -7.95
N ARG A 513 -12.16 -4.17 -8.88
CA ARG A 513 -12.18 -5.63 -8.74
C ARG A 513 -10.79 -6.21 -8.94
N THR A 514 -10.47 -7.30 -8.24
CA THR A 514 -9.19 -8.01 -8.37
C THR A 514 -8.93 -8.51 -9.79
N GLY A 515 -9.95 -9.06 -10.45
CA GLY A 515 -9.85 -9.49 -11.85
C GLY A 515 -9.48 -8.35 -12.81
N SER A 516 -10.04 -7.14 -12.59
CA SER A 516 -9.68 -5.96 -13.38
C SER A 516 -8.22 -5.56 -13.20
N TYR A 517 -7.68 -5.68 -11.98
CA TYR A 517 -6.28 -5.39 -11.67
C TYR A 517 -5.32 -6.40 -12.29
N VAL A 518 -5.60 -7.70 -12.15
CA VAL A 518 -4.77 -8.76 -12.74
C VAL A 518 -4.74 -8.62 -14.26
N LEU A 519 -5.90 -8.49 -14.90
CA LEU A 519 -5.98 -8.34 -16.35
C LEU A 519 -5.28 -7.07 -16.84
N ALA A 520 -5.47 -5.94 -16.18
CA ALA A 520 -4.79 -4.68 -16.54
C ALA A 520 -3.27 -4.77 -16.39
N THR A 521 -2.78 -5.39 -15.31
CA THR A 521 -1.35 -5.58 -15.05
C THR A 521 -0.73 -6.50 -16.08
N THR A 522 -1.41 -7.57 -16.45
CA THR A 522 -0.96 -8.51 -17.47
C THR A 522 -0.89 -7.86 -18.85
N VAL A 523 -1.95 -7.15 -19.27
CA VAL A 523 -1.95 -6.47 -20.58
C VAL A 523 -0.90 -5.35 -20.62
N SER A 524 -0.61 -4.69 -19.50
CA SER A 524 0.42 -3.64 -19.43
C SER A 524 1.85 -4.13 -19.70
N GLN A 525 2.11 -5.44 -19.59
CA GLN A 525 3.42 -6.03 -19.84
C GLN A 525 3.68 -6.30 -21.33
N ILE A 526 2.62 -6.42 -22.14
CA ILE A 526 2.70 -6.77 -23.56
C ILE A 526 3.64 -5.85 -24.34
N PRO A 527 3.57 -4.50 -24.23
CA PRO A 527 4.45 -3.62 -25.00
C PRO A 527 5.94 -3.80 -24.67
N LEU A 528 6.27 -4.00 -23.38
CA LEU A 528 7.64 -4.21 -22.95
C LEU A 528 8.14 -5.58 -23.41
N ALA A 529 7.36 -6.65 -23.19
CA ALA A 529 7.72 -8.00 -23.60
C ALA A 529 7.89 -8.11 -25.12
N LEU A 530 7.04 -7.45 -25.91
CA LEU A 530 7.13 -7.40 -27.37
C LEU A 530 8.38 -6.65 -27.84
N THR A 531 8.70 -5.53 -27.21
CA THR A 531 9.91 -4.75 -27.54
C THR A 531 11.17 -5.57 -27.23
N GLU A 532 11.20 -6.27 -26.10
CA GLU A 532 12.31 -7.14 -25.70
C GLU A 532 12.49 -8.31 -26.67
N THR A 533 11.41 -8.99 -27.04
CA THR A 533 11.50 -10.14 -27.96
C THR A 533 11.91 -9.70 -29.34
N ILE A 534 11.33 -8.61 -29.89
CA ILE A 534 11.69 -8.12 -31.23
C ILE A 534 13.17 -7.73 -31.29
N ILE A 535 13.67 -6.95 -30.31
CA ILE A 535 15.07 -6.51 -30.33
C ILE A 535 16.01 -7.70 -30.17
N PHE A 536 15.78 -8.54 -29.16
CA PHE A 536 16.64 -9.68 -28.86
C PHE A 536 16.60 -10.75 -29.97
N GLY A 537 15.39 -11.15 -30.33
CA GLY A 537 15.10 -12.21 -31.28
C GLY A 537 15.58 -11.85 -32.69
N SER A 538 15.40 -10.60 -33.14
CA SER A 538 15.94 -10.14 -34.42
C SER A 538 17.46 -10.22 -34.47
N ILE A 539 18.14 -9.78 -33.39
CA ILE A 539 19.61 -9.83 -33.32
C ILE A 539 20.09 -11.28 -33.38
N VAL A 540 19.52 -12.16 -32.55
CA VAL A 540 19.93 -13.57 -32.49
C VAL A 540 19.60 -14.30 -33.80
N TYR A 541 18.41 -14.13 -34.35
CA TYR A 541 17.93 -14.87 -35.52
C TYR A 541 18.80 -14.62 -36.76
N TRP A 542 19.00 -13.34 -37.11
CA TRP A 542 19.69 -12.97 -38.34
C TRP A 542 21.22 -13.11 -38.25
N VAL A 543 21.82 -12.85 -37.08
CA VAL A 543 23.29 -12.88 -36.94
C VAL A 543 23.82 -14.29 -36.66
N CYS A 544 23.05 -15.13 -35.94
CA CYS A 544 23.49 -16.51 -35.68
C CYS A 544 23.32 -17.42 -36.90
N GLY A 545 22.53 -17.02 -37.90
CA GLY A 545 22.36 -17.78 -39.15
C GLY A 545 21.21 -18.79 -39.15
N PHE A 546 20.07 -18.44 -38.54
CA PHE A 546 18.84 -19.25 -38.67
C PHE A 546 18.32 -19.23 -40.13
N ALA A 547 17.39 -20.14 -40.45
CA ALA A 547 16.83 -20.29 -41.81
C ALA A 547 16.33 -18.96 -42.39
N SER A 548 16.54 -18.69 -43.68
CA SER A 548 16.45 -17.33 -44.23
C SER A 548 15.04 -16.86 -44.66
N ASP A 549 13.96 -17.46 -44.13
CA ASP A 549 12.57 -17.16 -44.50
C ASP A 549 11.87 -16.25 -43.47
N VAL A 550 11.25 -15.17 -43.96
CA VAL A 550 10.44 -14.22 -43.17
C VAL A 550 9.31 -14.91 -42.40
N LYS A 551 8.70 -15.96 -42.95
CA LYS A 551 7.64 -16.71 -42.24
C LYS A 551 8.19 -17.43 -41.02
N LEU A 552 9.36 -18.05 -41.15
CA LEU A 552 10.03 -18.76 -40.06
C LEU A 552 10.52 -17.78 -38.98
N PHE A 553 10.96 -16.59 -39.38
CA PHE A 553 11.30 -15.50 -38.47
C PHE A 553 10.08 -15.05 -37.64
N ILE A 554 8.92 -14.81 -38.29
CA ILE A 554 7.70 -14.41 -37.57
C ILE A 554 7.26 -15.50 -36.59
N ILE A 555 7.31 -16.78 -36.97
CA ILE A 555 6.99 -17.89 -36.08
C ILE A 555 7.97 -17.94 -34.89
N PHE A 556 9.26 -17.76 -35.14
CA PHE A 556 10.29 -17.69 -34.12
C PHE A 556 9.99 -16.59 -33.09
N GLU A 557 9.69 -15.37 -33.56
CA GLU A 557 9.33 -14.23 -32.72
C GLU A 557 8.04 -14.47 -31.93
N VAL A 558 7.00 -15.04 -32.56
CA VAL A 558 5.73 -15.34 -31.88
C VAL A 558 5.93 -16.37 -30.77
N VAL A 559 6.70 -17.44 -31.01
CA VAL A 559 6.98 -18.45 -29.99
C VAL A 559 7.80 -17.85 -28.84
N LEU A 560 8.82 -17.04 -29.13
CA LEU A 560 9.59 -16.33 -28.11
C LEU A 560 8.70 -15.38 -27.29
N PHE A 561 7.86 -14.61 -27.96
CA PHE A 561 6.95 -13.65 -27.32
C PHE A 561 5.94 -14.32 -26.39
N VAL A 562 5.24 -15.36 -26.85
CA VAL A 562 4.25 -16.06 -26.03
C VAL A 562 4.93 -16.81 -24.87
N SER A 563 6.11 -17.41 -25.09
CA SER A 563 6.91 -18.02 -24.02
C SER A 563 7.31 -16.98 -22.96
N ASN A 564 7.75 -15.79 -23.39
CA ASN A 564 8.13 -14.70 -22.50
C ASN A 564 6.93 -14.22 -21.66
N LEU A 565 5.76 -14.08 -22.27
CA LEU A 565 4.52 -13.74 -21.56
C LEU A 565 4.11 -14.80 -20.53
N ALA A 566 4.16 -16.09 -20.90
CA ALA A 566 3.84 -17.19 -19.99
C ALA A 566 4.75 -17.17 -18.75
N MET A 567 6.07 -16.99 -18.94
CA MET A 567 7.02 -16.90 -17.83
C MET A 567 6.86 -15.61 -17.01
N GLY A 568 6.50 -14.49 -17.64
CA GLY A 568 6.11 -13.26 -16.92
C GLY A 568 4.96 -13.49 -15.94
N MET A 569 3.93 -14.22 -16.38
CA MET A 569 2.77 -14.56 -15.55
C MET A 569 3.08 -15.57 -14.46
N TRP A 570 4.01 -16.48 -14.69
CA TRP A 570 4.52 -17.37 -13.64
C TRP A 570 5.14 -16.56 -12.48
N PHE A 571 5.99 -15.56 -12.79
CA PHE A 571 6.58 -14.71 -11.76
C PHE A 571 5.58 -13.79 -11.08
N PHE A 572 4.57 -13.29 -11.80
CA PHE A 572 3.48 -12.53 -11.19
C PHE A 572 2.67 -13.39 -10.22
N PHE A 573 2.38 -14.64 -10.58
CA PHE A 573 1.74 -15.60 -9.70
C PHE A 573 2.56 -15.84 -8.43
N LEU A 574 3.87 -16.10 -8.55
CA LEU A 574 4.73 -16.30 -7.38
C LEU A 574 4.79 -15.07 -6.48
N ALA A 575 4.83 -13.86 -7.05
CA ALA A 575 4.80 -12.61 -6.27
C ALA A 575 3.46 -12.40 -5.53
N GLY A 576 2.35 -12.89 -6.08
CA GLY A 576 1.05 -12.90 -5.40
C GLY A 576 0.94 -13.99 -4.32
N ALA A 577 1.49 -15.17 -4.59
CA ALA A 577 1.32 -16.38 -3.78
C ALA A 577 2.37 -16.56 -2.67
N LEU A 578 3.37 -15.69 -2.55
CA LEU A 578 4.43 -15.78 -1.54
C LEU A 578 4.61 -14.45 -0.79
N PRO A 579 5.03 -14.47 0.50
CA PRO A 579 4.99 -13.29 1.36
C PRO A 579 6.02 -12.22 0.99
N ASP A 580 7.26 -12.57 0.69
CA ASP A 580 8.37 -11.62 0.59
C ASP A 580 9.25 -11.86 -0.63
N ALA A 581 9.91 -10.80 -1.11
CA ALA A 581 10.82 -10.86 -2.26
C ALA A 581 11.97 -11.85 -2.03
N ASN A 582 12.44 -11.93 -0.79
CA ASN A 582 13.50 -12.84 -0.34
C ASN A 582 13.10 -14.31 -0.43
N VAL A 583 11.80 -14.62 -0.45
CA VAL A 583 11.27 -15.99 -0.64
C VAL A 583 10.93 -16.21 -2.11
N VAL A 584 10.32 -15.21 -2.76
CA VAL A 584 9.88 -15.30 -4.16
C VAL A 584 11.05 -15.50 -5.11
N MET A 585 12.18 -14.80 -4.90
CA MET A 585 13.35 -14.89 -5.78
C MET A 585 13.97 -16.30 -5.79
N PRO A 586 14.34 -16.93 -4.65
CA PRO A 586 14.85 -18.29 -4.64
C PRO A 586 13.87 -19.33 -5.19
N VAL A 587 12.59 -19.24 -4.84
CA VAL A 587 11.55 -20.17 -5.35
C VAL A 587 11.37 -20.00 -6.85
N GLY A 588 11.34 -18.77 -7.34
CA GLY A 588 11.29 -18.45 -8.76
C GLY A 588 12.48 -19.05 -9.53
N MET A 589 13.70 -18.86 -9.04
CA MET A 589 14.90 -19.41 -9.70
C MET A 589 14.95 -20.94 -9.63
N SER A 590 14.51 -21.54 -8.52
CA SER A 590 14.43 -23.00 -8.38
C SER A 590 13.35 -23.60 -9.30
N SER A 591 12.23 -22.91 -9.49
CA SER A 591 11.20 -23.34 -10.44
C SER A 591 11.69 -23.31 -11.89
N ILE A 592 12.49 -22.31 -12.27
CA ILE A 592 13.13 -22.26 -13.59
C ILE A 592 14.10 -23.43 -13.77
N LEU A 593 14.89 -23.77 -12.75
CA LEU A 593 15.80 -24.91 -12.81
C LEU A 593 15.05 -26.22 -13.12
N VAL A 594 13.88 -26.42 -12.50
CA VAL A 594 13.02 -27.58 -12.81
C VAL A 594 12.56 -27.54 -14.27
N PHE A 595 12.07 -26.40 -14.76
CA PHE A 595 11.65 -26.28 -16.16
C PHE A 595 12.79 -26.53 -17.16
N ILE A 596 14.01 -26.14 -16.80
CA ILE A 596 15.24 -26.34 -17.59
C ILE A 596 15.61 -27.83 -17.66
N ILE A 597 15.67 -28.52 -16.51
CA ILE A 597 16.07 -29.94 -16.47
C ILE A 597 15.14 -30.79 -17.33
N PHE A 598 13.84 -30.50 -17.27
CA PHE A 598 12.82 -31.21 -18.05
C PHE A 598 12.51 -30.58 -19.42
N ALA A 599 13.28 -29.59 -19.87
CA ALA A 599 13.04 -28.92 -21.16
C ALA A 599 13.24 -29.83 -22.39
N GLY A 600 13.97 -30.94 -22.25
CA GLY A 600 14.31 -31.83 -23.36
C GLY A 600 15.65 -31.53 -24.03
N PHE A 601 16.43 -30.56 -23.51
CA PHE A 601 17.79 -30.23 -23.99
C PHE A 601 18.89 -30.92 -23.17
N ILE A 602 18.93 -30.68 -21.85
CA ILE A 602 19.95 -31.27 -20.95
C ILE A 602 19.72 -32.77 -20.77
N VAL A 603 18.46 -33.15 -20.55
CA VAL A 603 18.01 -34.54 -20.50
C VAL A 603 17.02 -34.72 -21.64
N THR A 604 17.36 -35.59 -22.59
CA THR A 604 16.48 -35.90 -23.72
C THR A 604 15.24 -36.66 -23.24
N LYS A 605 14.11 -36.49 -23.95
CA LYS A 605 12.83 -37.09 -23.53
C LYS A 605 12.89 -38.61 -23.32
N SER A 606 13.70 -39.31 -24.12
CA SER A 606 13.88 -40.77 -24.04
C SER A 606 14.66 -41.23 -22.80
N GLN A 607 15.44 -40.34 -22.18
CA GLN A 607 16.22 -40.63 -20.97
C GLN A 607 15.46 -40.27 -19.69
N ILE A 608 14.35 -39.55 -19.80
CA ILE A 608 13.52 -39.20 -18.63
C ILE A 608 12.75 -40.45 -18.18
N PRO A 609 12.85 -40.87 -16.91
CA PRO A 609 12.07 -41.99 -16.41
C PRO A 609 10.57 -41.76 -16.57
N ASP A 610 9.81 -42.82 -16.91
CA ASP A 610 8.37 -42.75 -17.20
C ASP A 610 7.55 -42.05 -16.09
N TYR A 611 7.94 -42.21 -14.83
CA TYR A 611 7.27 -41.58 -13.69
C TYR A 611 7.52 -40.07 -13.54
N LEU A 612 8.49 -39.48 -14.25
CA LEU A 612 8.80 -38.04 -14.27
C LEU A 612 8.47 -37.37 -15.61
N ILE A 613 8.02 -38.13 -16.61
CA ILE A 613 7.79 -37.59 -17.96
C ILE A 613 6.70 -36.49 -18.00
N TRP A 614 5.78 -36.48 -17.03
CA TRP A 614 4.76 -35.44 -16.91
C TRP A 614 5.38 -34.03 -16.71
N ALA A 615 6.54 -33.93 -16.05
CA ALA A 615 7.22 -32.65 -15.82
C ALA A 615 7.73 -32.02 -17.13
N HIS A 616 8.10 -32.85 -18.11
CA HIS A 616 8.45 -32.40 -19.45
C HIS A 616 7.24 -31.77 -20.16
N TRP A 617 6.06 -32.42 -20.07
CA TRP A 617 4.85 -31.92 -20.72
C TRP A 617 4.26 -30.66 -20.08
N ILE A 618 4.50 -30.43 -18.79
CA ILE A 618 4.07 -29.20 -18.09
C ILE A 618 5.01 -28.03 -18.40
N SER A 619 6.29 -28.27 -18.67
CA SER A 619 7.30 -27.22 -18.83
C SER A 619 7.03 -26.32 -20.06
N PRO A 620 6.75 -25.01 -19.89
CA PRO A 620 6.55 -24.09 -21.01
C PRO A 620 7.80 -23.98 -21.90
N ILE A 621 8.98 -24.07 -21.29
CA ILE A 621 10.27 -24.01 -21.98
C ILE A 621 10.43 -25.21 -22.93
N ALA A 622 9.96 -26.40 -22.55
CA ALA A 622 10.01 -27.59 -23.41
C ALA A 622 9.22 -27.41 -24.71
N TRP A 623 8.03 -26.83 -24.62
CA TRP A 623 7.18 -26.57 -25.78
C TRP A 623 7.74 -25.46 -26.69
N ALA A 624 8.31 -24.40 -26.11
CA ALA A 624 8.99 -23.36 -26.86
C ALA A 624 10.21 -23.92 -27.60
N LEU A 625 11.08 -24.68 -26.92
CA LEU A 625 12.24 -25.35 -27.51
C LEU A 625 11.83 -26.26 -28.67
N LYS A 626 10.83 -27.11 -28.44
CA LYS A 626 10.29 -28.02 -29.46
C LYS A 626 9.79 -27.27 -30.70
N ALA A 627 8.99 -26.21 -30.52
CA ALA A 627 8.45 -25.44 -31.63
C ALA A 627 9.54 -24.75 -32.45
N LEU A 628 10.52 -24.15 -31.79
CA LEU A 628 11.63 -23.45 -32.46
C LEU A 628 12.56 -24.43 -33.18
N ALA A 629 12.81 -25.61 -32.61
CA ALA A 629 13.60 -26.65 -33.26
C ALA A 629 12.92 -27.15 -34.54
N ILE A 630 11.62 -27.43 -34.49
CA ILE A 630 10.83 -27.84 -35.68
C ILE A 630 10.79 -26.70 -36.71
N ASN A 631 10.62 -25.45 -36.26
CA ASN A 631 10.62 -24.28 -37.14
C ASN A 631 11.95 -24.12 -37.90
N GLN A 632 13.08 -24.42 -37.27
CA GLN A 632 14.38 -24.40 -37.92
C GLN A 632 14.56 -25.61 -38.86
N TYR A 633 14.48 -26.84 -38.34
CA TYR A 633 14.89 -28.03 -39.10
C TYR A 633 13.88 -28.51 -40.14
N ARG A 634 12.63 -28.05 -40.09
CA ARG A 634 11.60 -28.35 -41.10
C ARG A 634 11.42 -27.22 -42.12
N SER A 635 12.38 -26.30 -42.20
CA SER A 635 12.48 -25.31 -43.27
C SER A 635 12.83 -25.97 -44.60
N SER A 636 12.55 -25.30 -45.72
CA SER A 636 12.93 -25.79 -47.05
C SER A 636 14.45 -26.00 -47.21
N ASP A 637 15.25 -25.28 -46.44
CA ASP A 637 16.71 -25.29 -46.53
C ASP A 637 17.31 -26.58 -45.94
N PHE A 638 16.61 -27.19 -44.97
CA PHE A 638 17.07 -28.38 -44.24
C PHE A 638 16.18 -29.61 -44.45
N ASP A 639 14.99 -29.44 -45.02
CA ASP A 639 14.08 -30.53 -45.35
C ASP A 639 14.41 -31.17 -46.72
N VAL A 640 15.68 -31.57 -46.87
CA VAL A 640 16.26 -32.10 -48.12
C VAL A 640 16.89 -33.48 -47.90
N CYS A 641 16.91 -34.32 -48.95
CA CYS A 641 17.56 -35.62 -48.91
C CYS A 641 19.09 -35.53 -49.01
N VAL A 642 19.62 -34.55 -49.73
CA VAL A 642 21.07 -34.35 -49.92
C VAL A 642 21.46 -32.99 -49.36
N TYR A 643 22.39 -32.97 -48.41
CA TYR A 643 22.94 -31.75 -47.80
C TYR A 643 24.44 -31.95 -47.56
N ASP A 644 25.28 -30.99 -47.97
CA ASP A 644 26.76 -31.05 -47.89
C ASP A 644 27.35 -32.41 -48.32
N ASP A 645 27.00 -32.87 -49.53
CA ASP A 645 27.45 -34.14 -50.14
C ASP A 645 27.06 -35.42 -49.38
N VAL A 646 26.15 -35.35 -48.41
CA VAL A 646 25.59 -36.51 -47.69
C VAL A 646 24.14 -36.75 -48.09
N ASP A 647 23.83 -37.97 -48.57
CA ASP A 647 22.46 -38.43 -48.82
C ASP A 647 21.85 -39.07 -47.56
N TYR A 648 21.02 -38.30 -46.86
CA TYR A 648 20.34 -38.70 -45.63
C TYR A 648 19.23 -39.71 -45.90
N CYS A 649 18.49 -39.56 -47.00
CA CYS A 649 17.38 -40.43 -47.35
C CYS A 649 17.87 -41.86 -47.65
N ALA A 650 19.01 -41.99 -48.34
CA ALA A 650 19.61 -43.30 -48.60
C ALA A 650 20.28 -43.91 -47.36
N LYS A 651 20.85 -43.09 -46.47
CA LYS A 651 21.66 -43.54 -45.33
C LYS A 651 20.88 -43.78 -44.05
N TYR A 652 19.77 -43.08 -43.84
CA TYR A 652 18.99 -43.07 -42.59
C TYR A 652 17.51 -43.36 -42.86
N ASN A 653 17.20 -44.50 -43.48
CA ASN A 653 15.83 -45.04 -43.61
C ASN A 653 14.80 -44.07 -44.21
N GLY A 654 15.20 -43.23 -45.17
CA GLY A 654 14.30 -42.29 -45.85
C GLY A 654 14.04 -40.97 -45.10
N PHE A 655 14.70 -40.72 -43.96
CA PHE A 655 14.60 -39.43 -43.28
C PHE A 655 15.32 -38.33 -44.06
N THR A 656 14.69 -37.15 -44.15
CA THR A 656 15.37 -35.93 -44.58
C THR A 656 16.37 -35.47 -43.52
N MET A 657 17.30 -34.59 -43.89
CA MET A 657 18.31 -34.05 -42.96
C MET A 657 17.67 -33.49 -41.68
N GLY A 658 16.63 -32.65 -41.84
CA GLY A 658 15.87 -32.11 -40.72
C GLY A 658 15.15 -33.15 -39.85
N GLU A 659 14.55 -34.18 -40.45
CA GLU A 659 13.86 -35.25 -39.70
C GLU A 659 14.84 -36.09 -38.89
N TYR A 660 15.97 -36.45 -39.49
CA TYR A 660 17.04 -37.18 -38.83
C TYR A 660 17.55 -36.42 -37.60
N TYR A 661 17.84 -35.13 -37.73
CA TYR A 661 18.33 -34.33 -36.62
C TYR A 661 17.28 -34.17 -35.51
N LEU A 662 16.01 -33.94 -35.83
CA LEU A 662 14.95 -33.87 -34.82
C LEU A 662 14.77 -35.21 -34.07
N ASP A 663 14.88 -36.35 -34.78
CA ASP A 663 14.78 -37.69 -34.19
C ASP A 663 15.92 -37.97 -33.20
N LEU A 664 17.15 -37.49 -33.46
CA LEU A 664 18.28 -37.62 -32.53
C LEU A 664 17.99 -37.04 -31.14
N PHE A 665 17.17 -36.00 -31.04
CA PHE A 665 16.75 -35.38 -29.78
C PHE A 665 15.38 -35.89 -29.29
N GLY A 666 14.76 -36.84 -29.99
CA GLY A 666 13.42 -37.37 -29.68
C GLY A 666 12.31 -36.35 -29.87
N ILE A 667 12.50 -35.39 -30.79
CA ILE A 667 11.55 -34.34 -31.11
C ILE A 667 10.68 -34.79 -32.29
N ALA A 668 9.36 -34.61 -32.17
CA ALA A 668 8.44 -34.93 -33.25
C ALA A 668 8.69 -34.06 -34.50
N THR A 669 8.58 -34.65 -35.69
CA THR A 669 8.95 -34.02 -36.97
C THR A 669 7.80 -33.28 -37.67
N GLU A 670 6.56 -33.45 -37.19
CA GLU A 670 5.37 -32.87 -37.82
C GLU A 670 5.28 -31.35 -37.53
N LYS A 671 4.98 -30.56 -38.56
CA LYS A 671 4.87 -29.09 -38.45
C LYS A 671 3.70 -28.63 -37.56
N GLU A 672 2.68 -29.47 -37.37
CA GLU A 672 1.51 -29.20 -36.52
C GLU A 672 1.87 -28.94 -35.06
N TRP A 673 2.98 -29.51 -34.58
CA TRP A 673 3.48 -29.30 -33.22
C TRP A 673 3.86 -27.85 -32.92
N ILE A 674 4.16 -27.03 -33.93
CA ILE A 674 4.40 -25.58 -33.76
C ILE A 674 3.09 -24.92 -33.30
N ALA A 675 1.97 -25.23 -33.97
CA ALA A 675 0.67 -24.68 -33.61
C ALA A 675 0.22 -25.17 -32.22
N TYR A 676 0.42 -26.46 -31.92
CA TYR A 676 0.12 -27.01 -30.59
C TYR A 676 0.96 -26.35 -29.49
N ALA A 677 2.23 -26.05 -29.74
CA ALA A 677 3.07 -25.33 -28.78
C ALA A 677 2.58 -23.90 -28.54
N ILE A 678 2.20 -23.15 -29.59
CA ILE A 678 1.65 -21.79 -29.42
C ILE A 678 0.35 -21.84 -28.62
N ILE A 679 -0.57 -22.76 -28.96
CA ILE A 679 -1.83 -22.95 -28.23
C ILE A 679 -1.57 -23.32 -26.77
N TYR A 680 -0.63 -24.24 -26.52
CA TYR A 680 -0.23 -24.66 -25.18
C TYR A 680 0.33 -23.49 -24.37
N LEU A 681 1.26 -22.71 -24.93
CA LEU A 681 1.86 -21.57 -24.25
C LEU A 681 0.82 -20.49 -23.92
N LEU A 682 -0.15 -20.25 -24.83
CA LEU A 682 -1.28 -19.36 -24.57
C LEU A 682 -2.19 -19.90 -23.46
N ALA A 683 -2.46 -21.21 -23.45
CA ALA A 683 -3.25 -21.84 -22.41
C ALA A 683 -2.56 -21.75 -21.04
N VAL A 684 -1.24 -21.99 -20.97
CA VAL A 684 -0.44 -21.82 -19.76
C VAL A 684 -0.44 -20.36 -19.29
N TYR A 685 -0.31 -19.41 -20.21
CA TYR A 685 -0.38 -17.99 -19.87
C TYR A 685 -1.72 -17.61 -19.23
N VAL A 686 -2.84 -18.07 -19.79
CA VAL A 686 -4.19 -17.86 -19.21
C VAL A 686 -4.32 -18.60 -17.87
N PHE A 687 -3.79 -19.81 -17.76
CA PHE A 687 -3.80 -20.59 -16.52
C PHE A 687 -3.03 -19.88 -15.39
N PHE A 688 -1.82 -19.37 -15.65
CA PHE A 688 -1.05 -18.59 -14.67
C PHE A 688 -1.69 -17.24 -14.35
N MET A 689 -2.40 -16.63 -15.30
CA MET A 689 -3.25 -15.45 -15.03
C MET A 689 -4.37 -15.78 -14.05
N PHE A 690 -5.05 -16.91 -14.24
CA PHE A 690 -6.09 -17.39 -13.33
C PHE A 690 -5.53 -17.72 -11.93
N LEU A 691 -4.38 -18.39 -11.85
CA LEU A 691 -3.70 -18.63 -10.57
C LEU A 691 -3.29 -17.33 -9.88
N SER A 692 -2.79 -16.34 -10.63
CA SER A 692 -2.49 -15.00 -10.11
C SER A 692 -3.75 -14.33 -9.52
N TYR A 693 -4.90 -14.47 -10.20
CA TYR A 693 -6.18 -13.98 -9.67
C TYR A 693 -6.57 -14.67 -8.36
N LEU A 694 -6.49 -16.00 -8.30
CA LEU A 694 -6.79 -16.74 -7.06
C LEU A 694 -5.84 -16.35 -5.92
N ALA A 695 -4.54 -16.23 -6.22
CA ALA A 695 -3.55 -15.81 -5.24
C ALA A 695 -3.88 -14.42 -4.68
N MET A 696 -4.16 -13.44 -5.54
CA MET A 696 -4.44 -12.06 -5.12
C MET A 696 -5.80 -11.89 -4.42
N GLU A 697 -6.80 -12.73 -4.72
CA GLU A 697 -8.12 -12.66 -4.07
C GLU A 697 -8.13 -13.34 -2.69
N TYR A 698 -7.52 -14.52 -2.58
CA TYR A 698 -7.64 -15.39 -1.41
C TYR A 698 -6.43 -15.41 -0.49
N ILE A 699 -5.22 -15.16 -1.01
CA ILE A 699 -4.00 -15.14 -0.21
C ILE A 699 -3.71 -13.70 0.18
N ARG A 700 -3.51 -13.46 1.48
CA ARG A 700 -3.22 -12.13 2.02
C ARG A 700 -2.00 -12.18 2.91
N TYR A 701 -1.03 -11.32 2.59
CA TYR A 701 0.23 -11.15 3.32
C TYR A 701 0.31 -9.79 3.98
N GLU A 702 -0.82 -9.31 4.50
CA GLU A 702 -0.81 -8.11 5.31
C GLU A 702 -0.16 -8.45 6.65
N THR A 703 0.98 -7.84 6.94
CA THR A 703 1.40 -7.71 8.33
C THR A 703 0.28 -6.94 9.05
N PRO A 704 -0.24 -7.42 10.20
CA PRO A 704 -1.26 -6.69 10.94
C PRO A 704 -0.68 -5.32 11.30
N ASP A 705 -1.02 -4.30 10.52
CA ASP A 705 -0.23 -3.06 10.44
C ASP A 705 -0.10 -2.33 11.78
N ASN A 706 -0.87 -2.67 12.82
CA ASN A 706 -0.84 -2.08 14.17
C ASN A 706 -1.36 -2.98 15.28
N VAL A 707 -1.57 -4.26 15.02
CA VAL A 707 -1.77 -5.20 16.12
C VAL A 707 -0.46 -5.95 16.16
N ASP A 708 0.46 -5.47 16.99
CA ASP A 708 1.53 -6.33 17.42
C ASP A 708 0.87 -7.43 18.27
N VAL A 709 0.43 -8.44 17.53
CA VAL A 709 -0.05 -9.72 18.00
C VAL A 709 1.18 -10.53 18.38
N SER A 710 2.43 -10.11 18.12
CA SER A 710 3.49 -10.66 18.95
C SER A 710 3.16 -10.23 20.39
N VAL A 711 3.25 -11.18 21.32
CA VAL A 711 3.45 -10.80 22.71
C VAL A 711 4.66 -9.88 22.61
N LYS A 712 4.50 -8.57 22.86
CA LYS A 712 5.61 -7.80 23.41
C LYS A 712 6.02 -8.66 24.58
N SER A 713 7.07 -9.45 24.41
CA SER A 713 7.59 -10.25 25.48
C SER A 713 7.69 -9.24 26.62
N ILE A 714 7.17 -9.60 27.79
CA ILE A 714 7.34 -8.82 29.03
C ILE A 714 8.84 -8.62 29.32
N GLU A 715 9.71 -9.18 28.50
CA GLU A 715 11.03 -8.69 28.21
C GLU A 715 11.07 -7.16 28.03
N ASP A 716 10.23 -6.40 27.31
CA ASP A 716 10.54 -4.96 27.07
C ASP A 716 10.32 -3.94 28.22
N GLU A 717 9.95 -4.35 29.44
CA GLU A 717 10.22 -3.51 30.65
C GLU A 717 11.44 -4.01 31.46
N ASN A 718 11.97 -5.21 31.18
CA ASN A 718 13.12 -5.83 31.86
C ASN A 718 14.25 -6.33 30.90
N SER A 719 14.21 -5.99 29.62
CA SER A 719 15.13 -6.39 28.52
C SER A 719 15.93 -5.20 28.00
N TYR A 720 16.00 -4.13 28.78
CA TYR A 720 17.35 -3.72 29.09
C TYR A 720 18.00 -4.93 29.75
N VAL A 721 18.73 -5.71 28.94
CA VAL A 721 19.98 -6.24 29.46
C VAL A 721 20.66 -4.99 30.00
N LEU A 722 20.54 -4.76 31.31
CA LEU A 722 21.51 -4.01 32.07
C LEU A 722 22.80 -4.62 31.57
N ALA A 723 23.49 -3.91 30.67
CA ALA A 723 24.84 -4.26 30.34
C ALA A 723 25.52 -4.22 31.70
N GLU A 724 25.70 -5.39 32.31
CA GLU A 724 26.44 -5.51 33.53
C GLU A 724 27.81 -5.01 33.14
N THR A 725 28.08 -3.76 33.50
CA THR A 725 29.40 -3.17 33.38
C THR A 725 30.31 -4.19 34.05
N PRO A 726 31.32 -4.73 33.37
CA PRO A 726 32.02 -5.92 33.81
C PRO A 726 32.47 -5.73 35.26
N LYS A 727 31.72 -6.30 36.19
CA LYS A 727 32.08 -6.31 37.59
C LYS A 727 33.15 -7.38 37.67
N GLY A 728 34.38 -6.94 37.92
CA GLY A 728 35.49 -7.82 38.25
C GLY A 728 35.00 -8.90 39.22
N ALA A 729 35.42 -10.14 38.95
CA ALA A 729 34.96 -11.36 39.58
C ALA A 729 34.74 -11.21 41.09
N LYS A 730 33.57 -11.66 41.57
CA LYS A 730 33.27 -11.84 42.99
C LYS A 730 34.14 -12.99 43.52
N ASN A 731 35.27 -12.66 44.16
CA ASN A 731 35.77 -13.47 45.26
C ASN A 731 35.27 -12.85 46.56
N GLY A 732 34.58 -13.69 47.35
CA GLY A 732 34.03 -13.34 48.65
C GLY A 732 35.11 -12.90 49.63
N GLY A 733 34.76 -11.87 50.40
CA GLY A 733 35.62 -11.19 51.37
C GLY A 733 35.34 -9.71 51.28
N SER A 734 34.53 -9.20 52.21
CA SER A 734 34.24 -7.77 52.32
C SER A 734 35.51 -7.00 52.68
N THR A 735 36.31 -6.66 51.68
CA THR A 735 37.26 -5.56 51.76
C THR A 735 36.49 -4.29 51.47
N VAL A 736 36.29 -3.47 52.52
CA VAL A 736 35.98 -2.06 52.34
C VAL A 736 37.19 -1.45 51.66
N ILE A 737 37.15 -1.37 50.34
CA ILE A 737 38.07 -0.53 49.59
C ILE A 737 37.50 0.87 49.75
N ASP A 738 38.04 1.61 50.72
CA ASP A 738 38.02 3.06 50.67
C ASP A 738 38.75 3.46 49.39
N LEU A 739 37.99 3.56 48.31
CA LEU A 739 38.43 4.26 47.12
C LEU A 739 38.44 5.73 47.53
N PRO A 740 39.61 6.38 47.68
CA PRO A 740 39.61 7.81 47.63
C PRO A 740 39.15 8.13 46.21
N VAL A 741 37.88 8.47 46.07
CA VAL A 741 37.41 9.17 44.89
C VAL A 741 38.09 10.52 44.96
N GLN A 742 39.37 10.57 44.57
CA GLN A 742 39.90 11.76 43.97
C GLN A 742 38.90 12.10 42.89
N ALA A 743 38.31 13.28 43.00
CA ALA A 743 37.46 13.88 41.99
C ALA A 743 38.27 14.05 40.69
N ARG A 744 38.60 12.95 40.03
CA ARG A 744 38.83 12.92 38.60
C ARG A 744 37.45 12.95 38.01
N GLU A 745 36.95 14.18 37.88
CA GLU A 745 36.04 14.54 36.79
C GLU A 745 36.47 13.71 35.57
N LYS A 746 35.60 12.80 35.14
CA LYS A 746 35.77 12.23 33.81
C LYS A 746 35.85 13.43 32.89
N ASN A 747 36.99 13.63 32.23
CA ASN A 747 37.24 14.65 31.23
C ASN A 747 36.23 14.49 30.08
N PHE A 748 34.96 14.84 30.30
CA PHE A 748 34.04 15.18 29.24
C PHE A 748 34.52 16.52 28.75
N VAL A 749 35.23 16.54 27.62
CA VAL A 749 35.58 17.81 26.98
C VAL A 749 34.27 18.37 26.44
N PRO A 750 33.76 19.48 27.01
CA PRO A 750 32.52 20.07 26.57
C PRO A 750 32.71 20.57 25.12
N VAL A 751 31.99 19.99 24.16
CA VAL A 751 32.06 20.38 22.75
C VAL A 751 30.95 21.37 22.45
N THR A 752 31.31 22.61 22.15
CA THR A 752 30.40 23.60 21.57
C THR A 752 30.34 23.39 20.08
N VAL A 753 29.14 23.24 19.54
CA VAL A 753 28.92 23.23 18.08
C VAL A 753 28.65 24.67 17.66
N ALA A 754 29.40 25.19 16.70
CA ALA A 754 29.16 26.49 16.11
C ALA A 754 29.26 26.35 14.58
N PHE A 755 28.41 27.07 13.88
CA PHE A 755 28.38 27.13 12.42
C PHE A 755 28.13 28.57 12.00
N GLN A 756 28.85 29.00 10.98
CA GLN A 756 28.81 30.35 10.46
C GLN A 756 28.59 30.28 8.96
N ASP A 757 27.75 31.17 8.44
CA ASP A 757 27.46 31.31 7.02
C ASP A 757 27.15 29.99 6.32
N LEU A 758 26.40 29.11 6.98
CA LEU A 758 26.16 27.77 6.47
C LEU A 758 25.13 27.79 5.33
N HIS A 759 25.60 27.43 4.14
CA HIS A 759 24.81 27.25 2.94
C HIS A 759 24.81 25.79 2.48
N TYR A 760 23.67 25.36 1.92
CA TYR A 760 23.54 24.03 1.34
C TYR A 760 22.77 24.09 0.02
N PHE A 761 23.41 23.62 -1.04
CA PHE A 761 22.89 23.63 -2.41
C PHE A 761 22.64 22.21 -2.90
N VAL A 762 21.50 22.01 -3.54
CA VAL A 762 21.15 20.75 -4.23
C VAL A 762 20.77 21.04 -5.68
N PRO A 763 20.95 20.10 -6.62
CA PRO A 763 20.46 20.28 -8.00
C PRO A 763 18.94 20.51 -8.03
N ASP A 764 18.47 21.44 -8.85
CA ASP A 764 17.02 21.66 -9.04
C ASP A 764 16.38 20.43 -9.71
N PRO A 765 15.32 19.84 -9.13
CA PRO A 765 14.60 18.70 -9.71
C PRO A 765 14.03 18.96 -11.11
N LYS A 766 13.67 20.21 -11.44
CA LYS A 766 13.09 20.59 -12.73
C LYS A 766 14.16 20.91 -13.77
N ASN A 767 15.29 21.45 -13.34
CA ASN A 767 16.40 21.80 -14.22
C ASN A 767 17.73 21.43 -13.55
N PRO A 768 18.29 20.22 -13.79
CA PRO A 768 19.48 19.74 -13.09
C PRO A 768 20.74 20.59 -13.26
N LYS A 769 20.73 21.55 -14.19
CA LYS A 769 21.79 22.54 -14.40
C LYS A 769 21.76 23.68 -13.36
N ASP A 770 20.61 23.94 -12.76
CA ASP A 770 20.42 24.97 -11.74
C ASP A 770 20.58 24.38 -10.34
N GLN A 771 21.03 25.19 -9.39
CA GLN A 771 21.19 24.80 -7.99
C GLN A 771 20.14 25.49 -7.13
N LEU A 772 19.39 24.69 -6.38
CA LEU A 772 18.47 25.15 -5.36
C LEU A 772 19.21 25.27 -4.03
N GLU A 773 19.23 26.48 -3.48
CA GLU A 773 19.77 26.77 -2.17
C GLU A 773 18.73 26.47 -1.08
N LEU A 774 19.03 25.50 -0.21
CA LEU A 774 18.15 25.03 0.87
C LEU A 774 18.45 25.68 2.21
N LEU A 775 19.73 25.84 2.56
CA LEU A 775 20.17 26.60 3.72
C LEU A 775 20.84 27.87 3.21
N LYS A 776 20.46 29.02 3.76
CA LYS A 776 20.84 30.35 3.27
C LYS A 776 21.60 31.12 4.36
N GLY A 777 22.93 31.01 4.38
CA GLY A 777 23.80 31.78 5.27
C GLY A 777 23.43 31.65 6.75
N ILE A 778 23.19 30.42 7.22
CA ILE A 778 22.69 30.21 8.58
C ILE A 778 23.85 30.27 9.57
N ASN A 779 23.69 31.08 10.62
CA ASN A 779 24.64 31.23 11.71
C ASN A 779 24.02 30.69 13.01
N GLY A 780 24.80 30.01 13.85
CA GLY A 780 24.30 29.53 15.13
C GLY A 780 25.33 28.76 15.94
N PHE A 781 25.00 28.53 17.21
CA PHE A 781 25.82 27.73 18.12
C PHE A 781 24.95 27.00 19.15
N ALA A 782 25.46 25.89 19.67
CA ALA A 782 24.85 25.12 20.76
C ALA A 782 25.93 24.80 21.80
N VAL A 783 25.69 25.21 23.05
CA VAL A 783 26.66 25.14 24.14
C VAL A 783 26.41 23.88 24.99
N PRO A 784 27.46 23.15 25.39
CA PRO A 784 27.34 22.04 26.31
C PRO A 784 26.71 22.46 27.64
N GLY A 785 25.80 21.63 28.17
CA GLY A 785 25.03 21.92 29.38
C GLY A 785 23.77 22.77 29.15
N SER A 786 23.51 23.22 27.92
CA SER A 786 22.26 23.90 27.55
C SER A 786 21.39 23.02 26.64
N ILE A 787 20.06 23.19 26.73
CA ILE A 787 19.11 22.58 25.78
C ILE A 787 18.71 23.65 24.77
N THR A 788 19.17 23.50 23.53
CA THR A 788 18.79 24.39 22.41
C THR A 788 17.67 23.73 21.61
N ALA A 789 16.50 24.38 21.56
CA ALA A 789 15.38 23.91 20.75
C ALA A 789 15.46 24.50 19.33
N LEU A 790 15.39 23.64 18.31
CA LEU A 790 15.31 24.06 16.90
C LEU A 790 13.83 24.04 16.45
N MET A 791 13.25 25.23 16.25
CA MET A 791 11.84 25.38 15.87
C MET A 791 11.67 26.01 14.49
N GLY A 792 10.57 25.68 13.82
CA GLY A 792 10.22 26.21 12.49
C GLY A 792 9.13 25.35 11.84
N SER A 793 8.44 25.88 10.84
CA SER A 793 7.39 25.17 10.10
C SER A 793 7.91 23.94 9.34
N THR A 794 7.01 23.05 8.92
CA THR A 794 7.36 21.93 8.05
C THR A 794 7.99 22.46 6.75
N GLY A 795 9.14 21.89 6.35
CA GLY A 795 9.88 22.36 5.16
C GLY A 795 10.88 23.49 5.40
N ALA A 796 10.95 24.09 6.59
CA ALA A 796 11.89 25.19 6.91
C ALA A 796 13.39 24.82 6.95
N GLY A 797 13.77 23.59 6.56
CA GLY A 797 15.18 23.16 6.52
C GLY A 797 15.76 22.62 7.83
N LYS A 798 14.96 22.40 8.89
CA LYS A 798 15.43 21.91 10.20
C LYS A 798 16.24 20.61 10.13
N THR A 799 15.67 19.56 9.51
CA THR A 799 16.35 18.27 9.34
C THR A 799 17.55 18.40 8.43
N THR A 800 17.47 19.25 7.41
CA THR A 800 18.60 19.54 6.52
C THR A 800 19.76 20.17 7.28
N LEU A 801 19.49 21.15 8.16
CA LEU A 801 20.49 21.78 9.03
C LEU A 801 21.13 20.75 9.95
N MET A 802 20.33 19.91 10.61
CA MET A 802 20.85 18.84 11.48
C MET A 802 21.68 17.81 10.72
N ASP A 803 21.24 17.38 9.54
CA ASP A 803 21.98 16.42 8.71
C ASP A 803 23.29 16.99 8.19
N VAL A 804 23.33 18.28 7.85
CA VAL A 804 24.55 18.97 7.41
C VAL A 804 25.53 19.10 8.57
N ILE A 805 25.09 19.58 9.73
CA ILE A 805 25.93 19.72 10.94
C ILE A 805 26.44 18.34 11.41
N ALA A 806 25.62 17.29 11.29
CA ALA A 806 25.99 15.92 11.66
C ALA A 806 26.83 15.19 10.59
N GLY A 807 27.15 15.83 9.45
CA GLY A 807 27.93 15.22 8.37
C GLY A 807 27.21 14.07 7.65
N ARG A 808 25.88 13.98 7.73
CA ARG A 808 25.09 12.89 7.12
C ARG A 808 24.77 13.12 5.64
N LYS A 809 24.89 14.34 5.13
CA LYS A 809 24.65 14.63 3.71
C LYS A 809 25.88 14.25 2.86
N THR A 810 25.73 13.20 2.05
CA THR A 810 26.76 12.72 1.10
C THR A 810 26.63 13.30 -0.31
N GLY A 811 25.60 14.12 -0.56
CA GLY A 811 25.36 14.78 -1.85
C GLY A 811 24.91 16.23 -1.71
N GLY A 812 25.09 17.02 -2.76
CA GLY A 812 24.93 18.48 -2.76
C GLY A 812 26.25 19.20 -2.44
N LYS A 813 26.23 20.54 -2.51
CA LYS A 813 27.37 21.39 -2.17
C LYS A 813 27.10 22.08 -0.83
N ILE A 814 28.00 21.92 0.13
CA ILE A 814 27.97 22.62 1.42
C ILE A 814 29.06 23.69 1.40
N THR A 815 28.75 24.90 1.85
CA THR A 815 29.72 25.99 2.06
C THR A 815 29.39 26.71 3.36
N GLY A 816 30.38 27.33 4.02
CA GLY A 816 30.23 27.97 5.32
C GLY A 816 31.19 27.42 6.35
#